data_AF-A0A3B4D6S7-F1
#
_entry.id   AF-A0A3B4D6S7-F1
#
_cell.length_a   1.000
_cell.length_b   1.000
_cell.length_c   1.000
_cell.angle_alpha   90.00
_cell.angle_beta   90.00
_cell.angle_gamma   90.00
#
_symmetry.space_group_name_H-M   'P 1'
#
loop_
_entity.id
_entity.type
_entity.pdbx_description
1 polymer ?
#
loop_
_entity_poly.entity_id
_entity_poly.type
_entity_poly.pdbx_seq_one_letter_code
_entity_poly.pdbx_strand_id
1 'polypeptide(L)'
;MSCDFEDDLCGWDLRSLSSLKWISTSQINISVSEPLRGPGRDHSNNSASGHFLYVTKPDVWKNDWASFQSPRLAPTNSTHPCRMVMYTHQFGGVSGGLSVLVAEREIYPVWERGGSLGDLWVKAEVEFVVNSTFQILFVAAIRDQAYGGIAVDDITLSPECLFTNESMPRPSFPNPPKHPCTEASKICDFQSDCKDGEDEAQCGDFSFEQGSAGWTDVSIGSQSWKLSQENKVFLYVTDAPGQQLTEAQTRTPLLGPSGPSCTLQFSYSLSGSNPHTGELSVAVVDSVLGTLPRLWEFSGQTGQDTVSWVKEELYIGARDHRFQLEFRAHAQELNSGARIAVKDVHYVNCHPQYIPSASDGPSCNFETDLCGWYQDQTDNYDWSVMNGSDHTIGSGRSLVVDMWSTTLRGLYGRLLSHRQSSLTEHCLLFFYKLYGPQTGALNVKVLHSDGSEQLLWTRVGAHGNLWQEGHCPVPSQLTTYQLVFEAVRSGFDGLVAIDDVAFVEGSCSVPTMCSFEGHTCGYSSSGASAWVHQNWDSTRTGPKTDHSLETEMGYYMLAHSSVEVLPQDNVMTLSSPVRHGVAHIECVHFWYHTRGDNPGTLTVYKKPVKGGKTKLFTSSLSQGHMWHIGMSDISQNGDWQLQFEVEGAGGKGTYIAIDDVVFSSHSCPTSGGVCGLEQGLCGWSNTQSPYVDHLDWELSSLLFETHYPTPPYDHTLGNERGHFLFLPNTLRDTAGQNAWLLSPHLPPTKGTCLFFWGYQPVADDSKLVVWRLSEGATHELLSLSHAGGNWRSFRINITSEKEYQIVFEGFKGAKGVLALDDFGYTVGVNCKGEQIDHTTSPSRDYTGETVAIVIVTILLVVAACGLLVYYLKKKAKAQNSSSSADNTGFTNEMYDSRNTLLMREVNRGWPDWLKLT
;
A
#
# COMPACT_ATOMS: atom_id res chain seq x y z
N MET A 1 49.49 -17.79 -17.35
CA MET A 1 49.09 -19.15 -16.91
C MET A 1 47.58 -19.14 -16.70
N SER A 2 46.85 -20.19 -17.10
CA SER A 2 45.40 -20.29 -16.92
C SER A 2 45.09 -21.55 -16.12
N CYS A 3 44.11 -21.48 -15.22
CA CYS A 3 43.65 -22.62 -14.42
C CYS A 3 42.12 -22.62 -14.35
N ASP A 4 41.52 -23.65 -14.96
CA ASP A 4 40.08 -23.92 -15.05
C ASP A 4 39.63 -25.03 -14.09
N PHE A 5 40.55 -25.59 -13.29
CA PHE A 5 40.30 -26.63 -12.28
C PHE A 5 39.68 -27.96 -12.77
N GLU A 6 39.60 -28.19 -14.09
CA GLU A 6 38.96 -29.39 -14.66
C GLU A 6 39.80 -30.67 -14.48
N ASP A 7 41.12 -30.58 -14.71
CA ASP A 7 42.03 -31.72 -14.65
C ASP A 7 42.89 -31.74 -13.38
N ASP A 8 43.33 -30.57 -12.91
CA ASP A 8 44.19 -30.44 -11.72
C ASP A 8 44.05 -29.07 -11.01
N LEU A 9 44.82 -28.88 -9.94
CA LEU A 9 44.84 -27.62 -9.16
C LEU A 9 45.83 -26.59 -9.72
N CYS A 10 46.47 -26.82 -10.86
CA CYS A 10 47.43 -25.94 -11.51
C CYS A 10 48.52 -25.39 -10.56
N GLY A 11 48.96 -26.19 -9.59
CA GLY A 11 49.96 -25.77 -8.59
C GLY A 11 49.45 -24.88 -7.46
N TRP A 12 48.15 -24.56 -7.40
CA TRP A 12 47.51 -23.93 -6.25
C TRP A 12 47.51 -24.88 -5.05
N ASP A 13 47.88 -24.36 -3.87
CA ASP A 13 47.95 -25.11 -2.64
C ASP A 13 46.74 -24.81 -1.75
N LEU A 14 45.84 -25.79 -1.62
CA LEU A 14 44.59 -25.69 -0.85
C LEU A 14 44.79 -25.91 0.66
N ARG A 15 46.03 -26.00 1.15
CA ARG A 15 46.28 -26.12 2.59
C ARG A 15 45.84 -24.85 3.31
N SER A 16 44.78 -24.95 4.10
CA SER A 16 44.39 -23.93 5.06
C SER A 16 44.83 -24.30 6.48
N LEU A 17 45.15 -23.28 7.28
CA LEU A 17 45.40 -23.41 8.72
C LEU A 17 44.09 -23.51 9.51
N SER A 18 42.96 -23.17 8.89
CA SER A 18 41.63 -23.32 9.47
C SER A 18 41.10 -24.75 9.36
N SER A 19 40.09 -25.06 10.18
CA SER A 19 39.22 -26.24 10.05
C SER A 19 38.45 -26.25 8.72
N LEU A 20 38.06 -25.07 8.22
CA LEU A 20 37.37 -24.93 6.94
C LEU A 20 38.37 -24.93 5.77
N LYS A 21 38.03 -25.65 4.69
CA LYS A 21 38.92 -25.85 3.55
C LYS A 21 38.19 -25.67 2.23
N TRP A 22 38.91 -25.16 1.24
CA TRP A 22 38.48 -25.16 -0.14
C TRP A 22 38.53 -26.58 -0.71
N ILE A 23 37.50 -26.96 -1.47
CA ILE A 23 37.42 -28.24 -2.16
C ILE A 23 37.23 -27.99 -3.66
N SER A 24 37.87 -28.80 -4.49
CA SER A 24 37.50 -28.89 -5.90
C SER A 24 36.25 -29.78 -6.01
N THR A 25 35.20 -29.27 -6.64
CA THR A 25 33.91 -29.97 -6.77
C THR A 25 33.14 -29.47 -8.00
N SER A 26 32.03 -30.13 -8.32
CA SER A 26 31.07 -29.74 -9.36
C SER A 26 29.65 -29.67 -8.78
N GLN A 27 28.70 -29.08 -9.51
CA GLN A 27 27.31 -29.00 -9.04
C GLN A 27 26.70 -30.38 -8.78
N ILE A 28 27.02 -31.38 -9.61
CA ILE A 28 26.52 -32.76 -9.46
C ILE A 28 26.96 -33.36 -8.12
N ASN A 29 28.16 -33.02 -7.65
CA ASN A 29 28.70 -33.50 -6.38
C ASN A 29 28.16 -32.71 -5.17
N ILE A 30 27.78 -31.44 -5.36
CA ILE A 30 27.20 -30.60 -4.30
C ILE A 30 25.74 -30.99 -4.02
N SER A 31 24.87 -30.94 -5.05
CA SER A 31 23.46 -31.33 -4.91
C SER A 31 22.77 -31.46 -6.28
N VAL A 32 22.12 -32.60 -6.51
CA VAL A 32 21.30 -32.85 -7.70
C VAL A 32 19.84 -32.45 -7.48
N SER A 33 19.37 -32.40 -6.22
CA SER A 33 17.97 -32.12 -5.86
C SER A 33 17.71 -30.68 -5.41
N GLU A 34 18.75 -29.95 -5.01
CA GLU A 34 18.67 -28.57 -4.52
C GLU A 34 19.67 -27.70 -5.29
N PRO A 35 19.27 -27.13 -6.44
CA PRO A 35 20.19 -26.44 -7.36
C PRO A 35 20.81 -25.18 -6.77
N LEU A 36 20.19 -24.61 -5.74
CA LEU A 36 20.66 -23.38 -5.14
C LEU A 36 21.93 -23.62 -4.28
N ARG A 37 22.34 -24.87 -3.94
CA ARG A 37 23.33 -25.17 -2.87
C ARG A 37 24.79 -24.95 -3.28
N GLY A 38 25.02 -24.50 -4.50
CA GLY A 38 26.31 -24.24 -5.12
C GLY A 38 26.08 -23.52 -6.44
N PRO A 39 27.15 -23.12 -7.16
CA PRO A 39 27.02 -22.68 -8.54
C PRO A 39 26.38 -23.78 -9.39
N GLY A 40 25.25 -23.49 -10.05
CA GLY A 40 24.52 -24.50 -10.83
C GLY A 40 25.31 -25.11 -12.00
N ARG A 41 26.37 -24.43 -12.46
CA ARG A 41 27.27 -24.81 -13.56
C ARG A 41 28.66 -24.21 -13.30
N ASP A 42 29.72 -24.83 -13.80
CA ASP A 42 31.07 -24.25 -13.85
C ASP A 42 31.14 -23.06 -14.81
N HIS A 43 32.18 -22.23 -14.68
CA HIS A 43 32.37 -21.09 -15.58
C HIS A 43 33.02 -21.49 -16.90
N SER A 44 33.98 -22.43 -16.88
CA SER A 44 34.83 -22.78 -18.04
C SER A 44 34.04 -23.37 -19.21
N ASN A 45 33.20 -24.37 -18.94
CA ASN A 45 32.44 -25.14 -19.93
C ASN A 45 30.92 -25.00 -19.80
N ASN A 46 30.43 -24.24 -18.80
CA ASN A 46 29.00 -24.01 -18.55
C ASN A 46 28.19 -25.31 -18.38
N SER A 47 28.77 -26.28 -17.68
CA SER A 47 28.26 -27.60 -17.39
C SER A 47 28.04 -27.82 -15.88
N ALA A 48 27.05 -28.64 -15.53
CA ALA A 48 26.89 -29.05 -14.13
C ALA A 48 28.00 -30.02 -13.65
N SER A 49 28.75 -30.59 -14.60
CA SER A 49 29.85 -31.54 -14.33
C SER A 49 31.23 -30.90 -14.28
N GLY A 50 31.38 -29.65 -14.69
CA GLY A 50 32.67 -28.96 -14.63
C GLY A 50 33.06 -28.64 -13.19
N HIS A 51 34.35 -28.45 -12.96
CA HIS A 51 34.95 -28.34 -11.65
C HIS A 51 35.31 -26.91 -11.31
N PHE A 52 35.10 -26.52 -10.06
CA PHE A 52 35.51 -25.24 -9.52
C PHE A 52 35.96 -25.41 -8.06
N LEU A 53 36.70 -24.43 -7.54
CA LEU A 53 37.00 -24.38 -6.11
C LEU A 53 35.80 -23.83 -5.36
N TYR A 54 35.36 -24.52 -4.32
CA TYR A 54 34.19 -24.17 -3.53
C TYR A 54 34.48 -24.25 -2.04
N VAL A 55 33.87 -23.35 -1.29
CA VAL A 55 33.84 -23.40 0.17
C VAL A 55 32.45 -23.05 0.67
N THR A 56 31.95 -23.87 1.60
CA THR A 56 30.70 -23.65 2.32
C THR A 56 30.80 -24.17 3.74
N LYS A 57 29.95 -23.64 4.60
CA LYS A 57 29.91 -23.95 6.03
C LYS A 57 29.08 -25.22 6.30
N PRO A 58 29.62 -26.19 7.05
CA PRO A 58 28.83 -27.27 7.66
C PRO A 58 28.01 -26.76 8.86
N ASP A 59 26.83 -27.34 9.11
CA ASP A 59 25.85 -26.92 10.14
C ASP A 59 26.40 -26.80 11.59
N VAL A 60 27.58 -27.34 11.87
CA VAL A 60 28.12 -27.51 13.24
C VAL A 60 29.00 -26.34 13.71
N TRP A 61 29.55 -25.53 12.81
CA TRP A 61 30.54 -24.50 13.18
C TRP A 61 29.91 -23.10 13.27
N LYS A 62 30.47 -22.20 14.09
CA LYS A 62 30.08 -20.78 14.16
C LYS A 62 31.24 -19.94 13.66
N ASN A 63 31.04 -19.19 12.57
CA ASN A 63 32.01 -18.30 11.90
C ASN A 63 33.41 -18.90 11.68
N ASP A 64 33.73 -19.27 10.44
CA ASP A 64 35.05 -19.81 10.08
C ASP A 64 35.56 -19.20 8.76
N TRP A 65 36.85 -19.35 8.48
CA TRP A 65 37.51 -18.86 7.27
C TRP A 65 38.29 -19.98 6.60
N ALA A 66 38.50 -19.90 5.29
CA ALA A 66 39.31 -20.85 4.53
C ALA A 66 40.26 -20.11 3.60
N SER A 67 41.43 -20.69 3.36
CA SER A 67 42.42 -20.08 2.47
C SER A 67 43.08 -21.07 1.54
N PHE A 68 43.49 -20.60 0.36
CA PHE A 68 44.40 -21.29 -0.54
C PHE A 68 45.40 -20.30 -1.15
N GLN A 69 46.52 -20.80 -1.67
CA GLN A 69 47.65 -19.96 -2.04
C GLN A 69 48.32 -20.36 -3.36
N SER A 70 48.86 -19.37 -4.06
CA SER A 70 49.59 -19.57 -5.32
C SER A 70 50.99 -20.16 -5.11
N PRO A 71 51.64 -20.68 -6.16
CA PRO A 71 53.09 -20.79 -6.21
C PRO A 71 53.77 -19.42 -6.00
N ARG A 72 55.06 -19.42 -5.69
CA ARG A 72 55.82 -18.18 -5.47
C ARG A 72 56.06 -17.45 -6.79
N LEU A 73 55.82 -16.14 -6.76
CA LEU A 73 55.96 -15.24 -7.90
C LEU A 73 57.17 -14.32 -7.70
N ALA A 74 57.85 -14.01 -8.80
CA ALA A 74 58.98 -13.11 -8.86
C ALA A 74 58.53 -11.64 -8.69
N PRO A 75 59.42 -10.73 -8.25
CA PRO A 75 59.13 -9.31 -8.14
C PRO A 75 58.61 -8.69 -9.45
N THR A 76 57.63 -7.79 -9.35
CA THR A 76 57.04 -7.01 -10.44
C THR A 76 57.36 -5.51 -10.28
N ASN A 77 57.04 -4.70 -11.30
CA ASN A 77 57.20 -3.24 -11.23
C ASN A 77 55.99 -2.52 -11.86
N SER A 78 55.88 -1.21 -11.62
CA SER A 78 54.77 -0.39 -12.12
C SER A 78 54.70 -0.28 -13.65
N THR A 79 55.80 -0.57 -14.37
CA THR A 79 55.81 -0.58 -15.84
C THR A 79 55.35 -1.90 -16.45
N HIS A 80 55.45 -3.00 -15.70
CA HIS A 80 55.07 -4.36 -16.08
C HIS A 80 54.45 -5.07 -14.85
N PRO A 81 53.23 -4.67 -14.45
CA PRO A 81 52.55 -5.29 -13.32
C PRO A 81 52.09 -6.71 -13.68
N CYS A 82 52.07 -7.59 -12.68
CA CYS A 82 51.42 -8.90 -12.81
C CYS A 82 49.90 -8.69 -12.68
N ARG A 83 49.12 -9.20 -13.62
CA ARG A 83 47.65 -9.11 -13.59
C ARG A 83 47.03 -10.48 -13.43
N MET A 84 45.99 -10.57 -12.62
CA MET A 84 45.18 -11.76 -12.45
C MET A 84 43.74 -11.44 -12.80
N VAL A 85 43.13 -12.34 -13.57
CA VAL A 85 41.69 -12.41 -13.79
C VAL A 85 41.18 -13.68 -13.13
N MET A 86 40.03 -13.61 -12.47
CA MET A 86 39.37 -14.75 -11.87
C MET A 86 37.85 -14.62 -12.00
N TYR A 87 37.14 -15.73 -11.93
CA TYR A 87 35.68 -15.74 -11.87
C TYR A 87 35.23 -16.23 -10.49
N THR A 88 34.36 -15.47 -9.84
CA THR A 88 33.90 -15.76 -8.48
C THR A 88 32.39 -15.87 -8.46
N HIS A 89 31.85 -16.83 -7.74
CA HIS A 89 30.43 -16.99 -7.48
C HIS A 89 30.20 -16.96 -5.97
N GLN A 90 29.34 -16.06 -5.51
CA GLN A 90 29.06 -15.85 -4.08
C GLN A 90 27.55 -15.80 -3.91
N PHE A 91 26.95 -16.73 -3.17
CA PHE A 91 25.49 -16.82 -3.08
C PHE A 91 25.03 -17.18 -1.67
N GLY A 92 23.80 -16.77 -1.34
CA GLY A 92 23.12 -17.10 -0.09
C GLY A 92 23.63 -16.30 1.12
N GLY A 93 22.86 -16.26 2.20
CA GLY A 93 23.20 -15.50 3.41
C GLY A 93 24.52 -15.89 4.11
N VAL A 94 25.09 -17.05 3.78
CA VAL A 94 26.38 -17.57 4.28
C VAL A 94 27.57 -17.04 3.48
N SER A 95 27.37 -16.49 2.28
CA SER A 95 28.47 -15.84 1.53
C SER A 95 28.97 -14.65 2.35
N GLY A 96 30.07 -14.84 3.09
CA GLY A 96 30.65 -13.80 3.89
C GLY A 96 31.43 -12.83 3.01
N GLY A 97 32.74 -13.02 2.89
CA GLY A 97 33.57 -12.21 2.00
C GLY A 97 34.75 -12.99 1.45
N LEU A 98 35.17 -12.62 0.25
CA LEU A 98 36.37 -13.12 -0.43
C LEU A 98 37.40 -11.99 -0.52
N SER A 99 38.58 -12.23 0.03
CA SER A 99 39.72 -11.31 -0.03
C SER A 99 40.89 -11.98 -0.76
N VAL A 100 41.56 -11.22 -1.63
CA VAL A 100 42.84 -11.57 -2.23
C VAL A 100 43.92 -10.75 -1.53
N LEU A 101 44.87 -11.44 -0.94
CA LEU A 101 45.96 -10.89 -0.16
C LEU A 101 47.29 -11.14 -0.88
N VAL A 102 48.25 -10.25 -0.69
CA VAL A 102 49.65 -10.47 -1.04
C VAL A 102 50.40 -10.86 0.22
N ALA A 103 51.11 -11.99 0.15
CA ALA A 103 52.02 -12.45 1.20
C ALA A 103 53.46 -12.30 0.73
N GLU A 104 54.19 -11.34 1.31
CA GLU A 104 55.63 -11.16 1.12
C GLU A 104 56.37 -11.10 2.47
N ARG A 105 56.86 -9.92 2.90
CA ARG A 105 57.34 -9.72 4.28
C ARG A 105 56.17 -9.57 5.26
N GLU A 106 55.11 -8.92 4.80
CA GLU A 106 53.85 -8.75 5.50
C GLU A 106 52.71 -9.31 4.64
N ILE A 107 51.57 -9.56 5.26
CA ILE A 107 50.34 -9.98 4.58
C ILE A 107 49.38 -8.79 4.54
N TYR A 108 49.00 -8.34 3.35
CA TYR A 108 48.08 -7.21 3.19
C TYR A 108 47.05 -7.46 2.07
N PRO A 109 45.82 -6.93 2.19
CA PRO A 109 44.80 -7.08 1.17
C PRO A 109 45.08 -6.22 -0.06
N VAL A 110 44.80 -6.76 -1.24
CA VAL A 110 44.85 -6.03 -2.52
C VAL A 110 43.51 -5.99 -3.25
N TRP A 111 42.58 -6.88 -2.87
CA TRP A 111 41.22 -6.90 -3.40
C TRP A 111 40.31 -7.59 -2.39
N GLU A 112 39.11 -7.06 -2.18
CA GLU A 112 38.11 -7.62 -1.26
C GLU A 112 36.71 -7.47 -1.85
N ARG A 113 35.86 -8.46 -1.63
CA ARG A 113 34.43 -8.43 -2.01
C ARG A 113 33.60 -9.17 -0.97
N GLY A 114 32.53 -8.54 -0.49
CA GLY A 114 31.61 -9.13 0.48
C GLY A 114 30.19 -9.30 -0.06
N GLY A 115 29.45 -10.23 0.53
CA GLY A 115 28.01 -10.42 0.30
C GLY A 115 27.65 -11.36 -0.86
N SER A 116 26.36 -11.66 -0.96
CA SER A 116 25.80 -12.53 -2.00
C SER A 116 25.60 -11.76 -3.31
N LEU A 117 26.14 -12.30 -4.39
CA LEU A 117 26.03 -11.81 -5.77
C LEU A 117 24.88 -12.52 -6.53
N GLY A 118 24.25 -13.51 -5.89
CA GLY A 118 23.22 -14.35 -6.51
C GLY A 118 23.82 -15.57 -7.22
N ASP A 119 23.00 -16.28 -7.99
CA ASP A 119 23.44 -17.49 -8.71
C ASP A 119 24.08 -17.12 -10.06
N LEU A 120 25.26 -16.50 -10.03
CA LEU A 120 26.01 -16.12 -11.23
C LEU A 120 27.52 -16.00 -10.98
N TRP A 121 28.30 -16.23 -12.04
CA TRP A 121 29.76 -16.05 -12.05
C TRP A 121 30.14 -14.61 -12.40
N VAL A 122 30.98 -13.99 -11.57
CA VAL A 122 31.44 -12.60 -11.72
C VAL A 122 32.94 -12.55 -11.95
N LYS A 123 33.35 -11.86 -13.01
CA LYS A 123 34.76 -11.56 -13.29
C LYS A 123 35.34 -10.58 -12.26
N ALA A 124 36.54 -10.85 -11.77
CA ALA A 124 37.36 -9.93 -11.00
C ALA A 124 38.75 -9.81 -11.63
N GLU A 125 39.31 -8.60 -11.62
CA GLU A 125 40.65 -8.30 -12.13
C GLU A 125 41.46 -7.64 -11.02
N VAL A 126 42.67 -8.15 -10.76
CA VAL A 126 43.56 -7.71 -9.68
C VAL A 126 44.95 -7.44 -10.25
N GLU A 127 45.53 -6.29 -9.92
CA GLU A 127 46.87 -5.89 -10.35
C GLU A 127 47.87 -5.96 -9.17
N PHE A 128 49.01 -6.60 -9.39
CA PHE A 128 50.06 -6.81 -8.39
C PHE A 128 51.35 -6.05 -8.77
N VAL A 129 51.68 -5.04 -7.97
CA VAL A 129 52.95 -4.29 -8.04
C VAL A 129 53.73 -4.56 -6.75
N VAL A 130 54.61 -5.57 -6.77
CA VAL A 130 55.30 -6.07 -5.59
C VAL A 130 56.79 -6.19 -5.87
N ASN A 131 57.63 -5.50 -5.10
CA ASN A 131 59.08 -5.40 -5.38
C ASN A 131 59.91 -6.56 -4.80
N SER A 132 59.25 -7.56 -4.21
CA SER A 132 59.87 -8.72 -3.59
C SER A 132 59.16 -10.01 -3.99
N THR A 133 59.75 -11.17 -3.72
CA THR A 133 59.13 -12.47 -3.98
C THR A 133 57.86 -12.61 -3.14
N PHE A 134 56.72 -12.93 -3.78
CA PHE A 134 55.42 -12.92 -3.12
C PHE A 134 54.58 -14.15 -3.46
N GLN A 135 53.52 -14.38 -2.68
CA GLN A 135 52.45 -15.33 -2.98
C GLN A 135 51.10 -14.61 -2.93
N ILE A 136 50.17 -15.08 -3.75
CA ILE A 136 48.78 -14.64 -3.74
C ILE A 136 48.02 -15.57 -2.79
N LEU A 137 47.31 -14.99 -1.82
CA LEU A 137 46.47 -15.71 -0.87
C LEU A 137 45.01 -15.38 -1.14
N PHE A 138 44.18 -16.40 -1.30
CA PHE A 138 42.74 -16.27 -1.30
C PHE A 138 42.21 -16.59 0.08
N VAL A 139 41.39 -15.71 0.65
CA VAL A 139 40.77 -15.90 1.96
C VAL A 139 39.26 -15.71 1.83
N ALA A 140 38.50 -16.77 2.09
CA ALA A 140 37.06 -16.71 2.24
C ALA A 140 36.69 -16.69 3.72
N ALA A 141 35.98 -15.66 4.16
CA ALA A 141 35.33 -15.59 5.46
C ALA A 141 33.86 -16.00 5.30
N ILE A 142 33.35 -16.86 6.19
CA ILE A 142 31.97 -17.34 6.16
C ILE A 142 31.19 -16.87 7.40
N ARG A 143 29.96 -16.38 7.20
CA ARG A 143 29.08 -15.85 8.25
C ARG A 143 28.17 -16.93 8.87
N ASP A 144 27.64 -16.65 10.07
CA ASP A 144 26.73 -17.51 10.82
C ASP A 144 25.28 -17.43 10.32
N GLN A 145 25.03 -17.89 9.08
CA GLN A 145 23.68 -18.01 8.52
C GLN A 145 23.39 -19.44 8.01
N ALA A 146 22.15 -19.69 7.57
CA ALA A 146 21.65 -21.03 7.27
C ALA A 146 22.02 -21.56 5.87
N TYR A 147 22.41 -20.69 4.93
CA TYR A 147 22.51 -21.06 3.52
C TYR A 147 23.49 -20.23 2.67
N GLY A 148 24.37 -20.86 1.87
CA GLY A 148 25.23 -20.16 0.90
C GLY A 148 26.65 -20.71 0.78
N GLY A 149 27.48 -20.07 -0.05
CA GLY A 149 28.90 -20.42 -0.22
C GLY A 149 29.64 -19.51 -1.20
N ILE A 150 30.95 -19.73 -1.33
CA ILE A 150 31.84 -18.98 -2.21
C ILE A 150 32.54 -19.99 -3.14
N ALA A 151 32.51 -19.74 -4.44
CA ALA A 151 33.28 -20.47 -5.44
C ALA A 151 34.20 -19.56 -6.25
N VAL A 152 35.32 -20.13 -6.73
CA VAL A 152 36.30 -19.48 -7.59
C VAL A 152 36.65 -20.42 -8.74
N ASP A 153 36.71 -19.88 -9.94
CA ASP A 153 36.98 -20.60 -11.17
C ASP A 153 37.79 -19.74 -12.17
N ASP A 154 38.36 -20.36 -13.21
CA ASP A 154 39.08 -19.73 -14.33
C ASP A 154 40.10 -18.64 -13.91
N ILE A 155 41.06 -19.01 -13.06
CA ILE A 155 42.13 -18.08 -12.64
C ILE A 155 43.19 -17.97 -13.74
N THR A 156 43.32 -16.78 -14.32
CA THR A 156 44.28 -16.45 -15.37
C THR A 156 45.28 -15.40 -14.90
N LEU A 157 46.56 -15.75 -14.92
CA LEU A 157 47.69 -14.85 -14.66
C LEU A 157 48.32 -14.36 -15.97
N SER A 158 48.64 -13.07 -16.03
CA SER A 158 49.32 -12.44 -17.15
C SER A 158 50.74 -12.97 -17.36
N PRO A 159 51.33 -12.83 -18.55
CA PRO A 159 52.70 -13.30 -18.84
C PRO A 159 53.79 -12.72 -17.93
N GLU A 160 53.55 -11.54 -17.35
CA GLU A 160 54.44 -10.83 -16.43
C GLU A 160 54.53 -11.51 -15.05
N CYS A 161 53.60 -12.39 -14.71
CA CYS A 161 53.59 -13.16 -13.47
C CYS A 161 54.57 -14.35 -13.56
N LEU A 162 55.87 -14.10 -13.37
CA LEU A 162 56.92 -15.13 -13.46
C LEU A 162 57.01 -15.96 -12.17
N PHE A 163 57.05 -17.28 -12.28
CA PHE A 163 57.24 -18.18 -11.14
C PHE A 163 58.71 -18.23 -10.69
N THR A 164 58.94 -18.31 -9.38
CA THR A 164 60.28 -18.43 -8.79
C THR A 164 60.33 -19.51 -7.71
N ASN A 165 61.49 -20.14 -7.55
CA ASN A 165 61.76 -21.07 -6.46
C ASN A 165 62.56 -20.42 -5.31
N GLU A 166 62.78 -19.11 -5.38
CA GLU A 166 63.48 -18.36 -4.33
C GLU A 166 62.76 -18.48 -2.98
N SER A 167 63.54 -18.48 -1.90
CA SER A 167 63.02 -18.56 -0.54
C SER A 167 62.45 -17.21 -0.12
N MET A 168 61.17 -17.20 0.27
CA MET A 168 60.52 -16.04 0.87
C MET A 168 60.77 -16.01 2.39
N PRO A 169 60.97 -14.83 3.02
CA PRO A 169 60.89 -14.70 4.47
C PRO A 169 59.52 -15.15 5.00
N ARG A 170 59.43 -15.57 6.26
CA ARG A 170 58.12 -15.92 6.86
C ARG A 170 57.28 -14.64 6.95
N PRO A 171 56.14 -14.55 6.24
CA PRO A 171 55.28 -13.39 6.33
C PRO A 171 54.68 -13.32 7.73
N SER A 172 54.74 -12.16 8.36
CA SER A 172 53.97 -11.87 9.57
C SER A 172 52.70 -11.13 9.19
N PHE A 173 51.59 -11.45 9.86
CA PHE A 173 50.46 -10.52 9.84
C PHE A 173 50.94 -9.17 10.39
N PRO A 174 50.53 -8.05 9.78
CA PRO A 174 50.71 -6.74 10.39
C PRO A 174 50.16 -6.84 11.81
N ASN A 175 50.85 -6.24 12.79
CA ASN A 175 50.19 -6.01 14.07
C ASN A 175 48.90 -5.24 13.75
N PRO A 176 47.74 -5.63 14.33
CA PRO A 176 46.53 -4.87 14.13
C PRO A 176 46.87 -3.40 14.40
N PRO A 177 46.38 -2.45 13.57
CA PRO A 177 46.59 -1.05 13.85
C PRO A 177 46.26 -0.80 15.32
N LYS A 178 47.02 0.08 15.99
CA LYS A 178 46.77 0.43 17.40
C LYS A 178 45.39 1.09 17.66
N HIS A 179 44.56 1.15 16.64
CA HIS A 179 43.21 1.68 16.58
C HIS A 179 42.34 0.56 15.98
N PRO A 180 41.23 0.18 16.61
CA PRO A 180 40.23 1.13 17.08
C PRO A 180 40.45 1.58 18.52
N CYS A 181 40.24 2.87 18.73
CA CYS A 181 40.23 3.54 20.02
C CYS A 181 39.02 3.13 20.90
N THR A 182 38.11 2.32 20.35
CA THR A 182 36.87 1.83 20.97
C THR A 182 36.54 0.38 20.55
N GLU A 183 35.46 -0.18 21.07
CA GLU A 183 34.97 -1.52 20.74
C GLU A 183 34.33 -1.56 19.34
N ALA A 184 34.32 -2.72 18.66
CA ALA A 184 33.80 -2.83 17.29
C ALA A 184 32.29 -2.48 17.14
N SER A 185 31.52 -2.57 18.21
CA SER A 185 30.10 -2.17 18.25
C SER A 185 29.90 -0.65 18.31
N LYS A 186 30.94 0.09 18.69
CA LYS A 186 30.99 1.54 18.91
C LYS A 186 31.69 2.29 17.76
N ILE A 187 31.91 1.62 16.65
CA ILE A 187 32.46 2.22 15.43
C ILE A 187 31.28 2.54 14.52
N CYS A 188 31.19 3.76 14.02
CA CYS A 188 30.07 4.25 13.19
C CYS A 188 28.72 4.15 13.89
N ASP A 189 28.64 4.39 15.19
CA ASP A 189 27.41 4.34 15.98
C ASP A 189 26.74 5.70 16.19
N PHE A 190 27.19 6.70 15.44
CA PHE A 190 26.74 8.10 15.52
C PHE A 190 27.08 8.77 16.87
N GLN A 191 27.98 8.17 17.66
CA GLN A 191 28.50 8.73 18.90
C GLN A 191 30.02 8.81 18.85
N SER A 192 30.59 9.99 19.13
CA SER A 192 32.04 10.11 19.27
C SER A 192 32.47 9.55 20.63
N ASP A 193 32.96 8.32 20.64
CA ASP A 193 33.57 7.67 21.81
C ASP A 193 35.08 7.95 21.89
N CYS A 194 35.72 8.24 20.76
CA CYS A 194 37.15 8.55 20.71
C CYS A 194 37.45 10.05 20.83
N LYS A 195 38.63 10.40 21.38
CA LYS A 195 39.00 11.80 21.69
C LYS A 195 38.94 12.76 20.51
N ASP A 196 39.23 12.26 19.32
CA ASP A 196 39.23 13.02 18.06
C ASP A 196 38.11 12.55 17.10
N GLY A 197 37.15 11.74 17.58
CA GLY A 197 36.06 11.20 16.76
C GLY A 197 36.51 10.27 15.63
N GLU A 198 37.68 9.65 15.76
CA GLU A 198 38.26 8.73 14.76
C GLU A 198 37.32 7.56 14.41
N ASP A 199 36.50 7.15 15.37
CA ASP A 199 35.48 6.10 15.27
C ASP A 199 34.33 6.45 14.31
N GLU A 200 34.04 7.74 14.13
CA GLU A 200 33.00 8.24 13.21
C GLU A 200 33.58 8.82 11.90
N ALA A 201 34.90 9.02 11.85
CA ALA A 201 35.58 9.74 10.79
C ALA A 201 35.60 9.04 9.41
N GLN A 202 35.33 7.73 9.34
CA GLN A 202 35.32 6.94 8.09
C GLN A 202 33.96 6.28 7.83
N CYS A 203 32.87 6.83 8.33
CA CYS A 203 31.55 6.19 8.31
C CYS A 203 30.65 6.61 7.13
N GLY A 204 31.18 7.33 6.14
CA GLY A 204 30.41 7.77 4.97
C GLY A 204 29.89 9.21 5.04
N ASP A 205 30.09 9.92 6.15
CA ASP A 205 29.70 11.32 6.33
C ASP A 205 30.80 12.29 5.87
N PHE A 206 30.50 13.11 4.87
CA PHE A 206 31.46 14.01 4.23
C PHE A 206 31.83 15.22 5.11
N SER A 207 31.21 15.37 6.29
CA SER A 207 31.60 16.39 7.27
C SER A 207 32.96 16.10 7.91
N PHE A 208 33.38 14.83 7.95
CA PHE A 208 34.70 14.42 8.40
C PHE A 208 35.70 14.42 7.23
N GLU A 209 36.95 14.80 7.50
CA GLU A 209 38.00 14.88 6.46
C GLU A 209 38.19 13.54 5.69
N GLN A 210 37.99 12.40 6.37
CA GLN A 210 38.12 11.07 5.79
C GLN A 210 36.77 10.36 5.54
N GLY A 211 35.64 11.01 5.82
CA GLY A 211 34.36 10.29 5.84
C GLY A 211 33.90 9.87 4.45
N SER A 212 34.28 10.60 3.41
CA SER A 212 34.09 10.22 2.02
C SER A 212 34.81 8.92 1.62
N ALA A 213 35.88 8.54 2.33
CA ALA A 213 36.62 7.29 2.10
C ALA A 213 35.91 6.07 2.70
N GLY A 214 34.85 6.25 3.50
CA GLY A 214 34.03 5.14 4.01
C GLY A 214 33.21 4.43 2.94
N TRP A 215 32.98 5.08 1.79
CA TRP A 215 32.20 4.51 0.70
C TRP A 215 33.00 3.50 -0.11
N THR A 216 32.49 2.27 -0.17
CA THR A 216 33.12 1.16 -0.89
C THR A 216 32.26 0.74 -2.08
N ASP A 217 32.83 0.76 -3.28
CA ASP A 217 32.18 0.24 -4.48
C ASP A 217 32.01 -1.29 -4.39
N VAL A 218 30.79 -1.75 -4.62
CA VAL A 218 30.41 -3.17 -4.64
C VAL A 218 29.78 -3.56 -5.99
N SER A 219 30.06 -2.77 -7.03
CA SER A 219 29.46 -2.92 -8.35
C SER A 219 29.92 -4.21 -9.05
N ILE A 220 28.99 -4.85 -9.74
CA ILE A 220 29.22 -6.11 -10.50
C ILE A 220 29.25 -5.84 -12.01
N GLY A 221 28.56 -4.78 -12.44
CA GLY A 221 28.25 -4.50 -13.83
C GLY A 221 29.31 -3.71 -14.58
N SER A 222 28.91 -3.18 -15.74
CA SER A 222 29.75 -2.32 -16.58
C SER A 222 29.94 -0.91 -16.02
N GLN A 223 29.40 -0.62 -14.84
CA GLN A 223 29.44 0.70 -14.20
C GLN A 223 29.90 0.55 -12.75
N SER A 224 30.71 1.49 -12.25
CA SER A 224 31.23 1.51 -10.87
C SER A 224 31.28 2.92 -10.31
N TRP A 225 31.31 3.04 -8.99
CA TRP A 225 31.51 4.29 -8.29
C TRP A 225 32.99 4.59 -8.08
N LYS A 226 33.39 5.84 -8.28
CA LYS A 226 34.71 6.36 -7.91
C LYS A 226 34.61 7.64 -7.11
N LEU A 227 35.55 7.80 -6.18
CA LEU A 227 35.72 9.02 -5.40
C LEU A 227 36.64 10.00 -6.14
N SER A 228 36.15 11.20 -6.42
CA SER A 228 36.96 12.31 -6.92
C SER A 228 37.45 13.17 -5.75
N GLN A 229 38.75 13.48 -5.74
CA GLN A 229 39.39 14.36 -4.73
C GLN A 229 39.89 15.70 -5.31
N GLU A 230 39.68 15.96 -6.61
CA GLU A 230 40.17 17.19 -7.25
C GLU A 230 39.21 18.38 -7.01
N ASN A 231 39.68 19.40 -6.29
CA ASN A 231 39.00 20.67 -5.95
C ASN A 231 37.69 20.60 -5.13
N LYS A 232 36.88 19.53 -5.24
CA LYS A 232 35.71 19.21 -4.41
C LYS A 232 35.51 17.69 -4.31
N VAL A 233 35.22 17.18 -3.12
CA VAL A 233 35.04 15.74 -2.87
C VAL A 233 33.64 15.29 -3.29
N PHE A 234 33.54 14.33 -4.22
CA PHE A 234 32.26 13.75 -4.65
C PHE A 234 32.44 12.32 -5.18
N LEU A 235 31.39 11.51 -5.07
CA LEU A 235 31.28 10.19 -5.67
C LEU A 235 30.66 10.32 -7.06
N TYR A 236 31.17 9.60 -8.05
CA TYR A 236 30.61 9.61 -9.40
C TYR A 236 30.69 8.25 -10.08
N VAL A 237 29.77 8.00 -11.01
CA VAL A 237 29.71 6.75 -11.78
C VAL A 237 30.64 6.81 -12.99
N THR A 238 31.33 5.70 -13.27
CA THR A 238 32.26 5.54 -14.39
C THR A 238 32.22 4.13 -14.95
N ASP A 239 32.77 3.94 -16.15
CA ASP A 239 32.88 2.62 -16.77
C ASP A 239 33.72 1.65 -15.92
N ALA A 240 33.25 0.42 -15.83
CA ALA A 240 33.87 -0.69 -15.13
C ALA A 240 34.02 -1.90 -16.08
N PRO A 241 34.98 -2.80 -15.82
CA PRO A 241 35.24 -3.96 -16.69
C PRO A 241 34.20 -5.08 -16.58
N GLY A 242 33.17 -4.93 -15.73
CA GLY A 242 32.09 -5.90 -15.60
C GLY A 242 31.24 -5.96 -16.86
N GLN A 243 30.71 -7.15 -17.17
CA GLN A 243 29.93 -7.40 -18.40
C GLN A 243 28.42 -7.44 -18.15
N GLN A 244 27.98 -7.28 -16.91
CA GLN A 244 26.57 -7.31 -16.52
C GLN A 244 25.93 -5.92 -16.66
N LEU A 245 24.65 -5.89 -17.02
CA LEU A 245 23.83 -4.66 -17.08
C LEU A 245 23.28 -4.26 -15.69
N THR A 246 23.97 -4.64 -14.61
CA THR A 246 23.56 -4.32 -13.24
C THR A 246 23.91 -2.88 -12.88
N GLU A 247 23.14 -2.30 -11.97
CA GLU A 247 23.38 -0.97 -11.39
C GLU A 247 24.76 -0.88 -10.73
N ALA A 248 25.38 0.29 -10.79
CA ALA A 248 26.55 0.62 -9.98
C ALA A 248 26.11 0.82 -8.52
N GLN A 249 26.78 0.17 -7.58
CA GLN A 249 26.41 0.15 -6.17
C GLN A 249 27.61 0.55 -5.31
N THR A 250 27.41 1.47 -4.37
CA THR A 250 28.41 1.81 -3.34
C THR A 250 27.76 1.80 -1.97
N ARG A 251 28.48 1.30 -0.97
CA ARG A 251 27.97 1.10 0.39
C ARG A 251 28.85 1.78 1.44
N THR A 252 28.21 2.24 2.51
CA THR A 252 28.90 2.67 3.73
C THR A 252 29.48 1.47 4.48
N PRO A 253 30.36 1.69 5.47
CA PRO A 253 30.61 0.68 6.50
C PRO A 253 29.33 0.37 7.27
N LEU A 254 29.39 -0.65 8.12
CA LEU A 254 28.25 -1.01 8.95
C LEU A 254 27.98 0.09 9.98
N LEU A 255 26.88 0.81 9.84
CA LEU A 255 26.41 1.84 10.77
C LEU A 255 25.77 1.20 12.00
N GLY A 256 25.77 1.90 13.13
CA GLY A 256 25.09 1.52 14.36
C GLY A 256 23.57 1.64 14.24
N PRO A 257 22.82 1.26 15.30
CA PRO A 257 21.41 1.61 15.43
C PRO A 257 21.19 3.12 15.26
N SER A 258 20.01 3.53 14.80
CA SER A 258 19.67 4.94 14.59
C SER A 258 18.46 5.40 15.38
N GLY A 259 18.40 6.70 15.67
CA GLY A 259 17.26 7.35 16.33
C GLY A 259 16.08 7.68 15.40
N PRO A 260 14.91 8.01 15.95
CA PRO A 260 13.68 8.27 15.18
C PRO A 260 13.77 9.45 14.22
N SER A 261 14.66 10.42 14.48
CA SER A 261 14.90 11.58 13.60
C SER A 261 16.15 11.46 12.75
N CYS A 262 16.66 10.24 12.55
CA CYS A 262 17.81 10.04 11.68
C CYS A 262 17.46 10.41 10.24
N THR A 263 18.19 11.38 9.71
CA THR A 263 17.97 11.94 8.37
C THR A 263 19.29 11.96 7.60
N LEU A 264 19.22 11.54 6.33
CA LEU A 264 20.32 11.61 5.37
C LEU A 264 20.12 12.83 4.47
N GLN A 265 21.08 13.76 4.51
CA GLN A 265 21.13 14.88 3.57
C GLN A 265 22.23 14.62 2.54
N PHE A 266 21.92 14.84 1.26
CA PHE A 266 22.93 14.76 0.20
C PHE A 266 22.59 15.67 -0.97
N SER A 267 23.58 15.95 -1.81
CA SER A 267 23.39 16.63 -3.09
C SER A 267 23.71 15.69 -4.24
N TYR A 268 22.87 15.64 -5.25
CA TYR A 268 23.07 14.80 -6.42
C TYR A 268 22.99 15.59 -7.74
N SER A 269 23.61 15.05 -8.77
CA SER A 269 23.58 15.62 -10.12
C SER A 269 23.53 14.51 -11.16
N LEU A 270 22.53 14.57 -12.04
CA LEU A 270 22.39 13.71 -13.22
C LEU A 270 22.40 14.64 -14.45
N SER A 271 23.54 14.72 -15.12
CA SER A 271 23.70 15.51 -16.35
C SER A 271 23.89 14.59 -17.53
N GLY A 272 23.19 14.82 -18.64
CA GLY A 272 23.37 14.08 -19.89
C GLY A 272 22.58 14.69 -21.03
N SER A 273 22.85 14.27 -22.26
CA SER A 273 22.19 14.80 -23.47
C SER A 273 20.79 14.22 -23.71
N ASN A 274 20.40 13.17 -22.98
CA ASN A 274 19.11 12.50 -23.10
C ASN A 274 18.23 12.81 -21.88
N PRO A 275 16.95 13.19 -22.03
CA PRO A 275 16.04 13.41 -20.90
C PRO A 275 15.92 12.23 -19.92
N HIS A 276 16.18 10.99 -20.35
CA HIS A 276 16.38 9.83 -19.46
C HIS A 276 17.86 9.47 -19.38
N THR A 277 18.67 10.33 -18.75
CA THR A 277 20.13 10.13 -18.64
C THR A 277 20.47 8.91 -17.77
N GLY A 278 19.72 8.70 -16.69
CA GLY A 278 19.91 7.57 -15.80
C GLY A 278 19.00 7.64 -14.58
N GLU A 279 19.25 6.74 -13.64
CA GLU A 279 18.53 6.57 -12.39
C GLU A 279 19.52 6.60 -11.22
N LEU A 280 19.13 7.21 -10.11
CA LEU A 280 19.84 7.20 -8.83
C LEU A 280 18.84 6.85 -7.74
N SER A 281 19.16 5.88 -6.89
CA SER A 281 18.34 5.51 -5.73
C SER A 281 19.17 5.29 -4.48
N VAL A 282 18.52 5.42 -3.33
CA VAL A 282 19.08 5.15 -2.00
C VAL A 282 18.34 3.98 -1.39
N ALA A 283 19.08 2.97 -0.94
CA ALA A 283 18.53 1.81 -0.24
C ALA A 283 19.26 1.58 1.09
N VAL A 284 18.59 0.85 1.98
CA VAL A 284 19.19 0.38 3.23
C VAL A 284 19.40 -1.13 3.16
N VAL A 285 20.58 -1.55 3.60
CA VAL A 285 20.90 -2.97 3.80
C VAL A 285 20.98 -3.22 5.30
N ASP A 286 19.93 -3.81 5.86
CA ASP A 286 19.87 -4.20 7.26
C ASP A 286 20.74 -5.45 7.50
N SER A 287 21.46 -5.47 8.62
CA SER A 287 22.36 -6.58 8.94
C SER A 287 21.66 -7.92 9.19
N VAL A 288 20.38 -7.89 9.56
CA VAL A 288 19.55 -9.07 9.87
C VAL A 288 18.51 -9.32 8.78
N LEU A 289 17.79 -8.27 8.36
CA LEU A 289 16.70 -8.37 7.38
C LEU A 289 17.19 -8.39 5.93
N GLY A 290 18.46 -8.01 5.69
CA GLY A 290 19.04 -7.91 4.37
C GLY A 290 18.66 -6.61 3.66
N THR A 291 18.63 -6.65 2.34
CA THR A 291 18.31 -5.48 1.52
C THR A 291 16.83 -5.10 1.64
N LEU A 292 16.56 -3.91 2.17
CA LEU A 292 15.22 -3.34 2.32
C LEU A 292 14.80 -2.58 1.04
N PRO A 293 13.52 -2.20 0.91
CA PRO A 293 13.06 -1.35 -0.19
C PRO A 293 13.86 -0.06 -0.33
N ARG A 294 13.82 0.53 -1.54
CA ARG A 294 14.47 1.83 -1.82
C ARG A 294 13.77 2.90 -0.99
N LEU A 295 14.53 3.66 -0.21
CA LEU A 295 14.02 4.82 0.52
C LEU A 295 13.67 5.97 -0.43
N TRP A 296 14.38 6.05 -1.56
CA TRP A 296 14.23 7.12 -2.53
C TRP A 296 14.76 6.73 -3.89
N GLU A 297 14.17 7.29 -4.94
CA GLU A 297 14.56 7.07 -6.33
C GLU A 297 14.31 8.32 -7.16
N PHE A 298 15.25 8.63 -8.05
CA PHE A 298 15.13 9.68 -9.04
C PHE A 298 15.58 9.17 -10.41
N SER A 299 14.72 9.32 -11.41
CA SER A 299 14.99 9.00 -12.81
C SER A 299 14.91 10.26 -13.67
N GLY A 300 15.91 10.51 -14.51
CA GLY A 300 15.87 11.61 -15.49
C GLY A 300 17.16 12.43 -15.52
N GLN A 301 17.02 13.76 -15.50
CA GLN A 301 18.12 14.73 -15.52
C GLN A 301 17.85 15.89 -14.54
N THR A 302 18.87 16.40 -13.86
CA THR A 302 18.73 17.52 -12.92
C THR A 302 18.79 18.89 -13.60
N GLY A 303 19.15 18.97 -14.89
CA GLY A 303 19.29 20.22 -15.64
C GLY A 303 19.55 20.01 -17.14
N GLN A 304 19.47 21.08 -17.94
CA GLN A 304 19.47 21.01 -19.41
C GLN A 304 20.86 21.04 -20.07
N ASP A 305 21.88 21.71 -19.49
CA ASP A 305 23.21 21.86 -20.13
C ASP A 305 24.41 22.09 -19.15
N THR A 306 24.19 22.07 -17.82
CA THR A 306 25.28 22.22 -16.81
C THR A 306 25.04 21.31 -15.60
N VAL A 307 26.10 20.99 -14.83
CA VAL A 307 26.03 20.20 -13.59
C VAL A 307 25.24 20.98 -12.52
N SER A 308 23.91 20.90 -12.58
CA SER A 308 23.02 21.39 -11.54
C SER A 308 22.95 20.36 -10.42
N TRP A 309 23.18 20.82 -9.20
CA TRP A 309 23.10 20.01 -7.99
C TRP A 309 21.75 20.24 -7.32
N VAL A 310 21.01 19.17 -7.08
CA VAL A 310 19.77 19.16 -6.31
C VAL A 310 20.11 18.64 -4.91
N LYS A 311 19.58 19.30 -3.89
CA LYS A 311 19.70 18.85 -2.50
C LYS A 311 18.48 18.01 -2.16
N GLU A 312 18.72 16.87 -1.53
CA GLU A 312 17.69 15.94 -1.08
C GLU A 312 17.87 15.63 0.40
N GLU A 313 16.76 15.37 1.08
CA GLU A 313 16.71 15.01 2.49
C GLU A 313 15.82 13.78 2.68
N LEU A 314 16.39 12.69 3.20
CA LEU A 314 15.72 11.40 3.36
C LEU A 314 15.62 10.99 4.83
N TYR A 315 14.43 10.61 5.26
CA TYR A 315 14.18 10.11 6.61
C TYR A 315 14.56 8.63 6.70
N ILE A 316 15.63 8.30 7.41
CA ILE A 316 16.03 6.92 7.70
C ILE A 316 15.21 6.35 8.86
N GLY A 317 14.87 7.19 9.84
CA GLY A 317 14.10 6.78 11.02
C GLY A 317 14.89 5.91 12.00
N ALA A 318 14.19 5.42 13.03
CA ALA A 318 14.81 4.56 14.04
C ALA A 318 15.08 3.17 13.47
N ARG A 319 16.26 2.63 13.78
CA ARG A 319 16.64 1.27 13.39
C ARG A 319 17.27 0.56 14.58
N ASP A 320 16.72 -0.58 14.93
CA ASP A 320 17.21 -1.39 16.06
C ASP A 320 18.45 -2.21 15.70
N HIS A 321 18.59 -2.60 14.42
CA HIS A 321 19.76 -3.32 13.92
C HIS A 321 20.78 -2.38 13.27
N ARG A 322 22.03 -2.84 13.21
CA ARG A 322 23.07 -2.21 12.39
C ARG A 322 22.71 -2.33 10.91
N PHE A 323 23.09 -1.34 10.11
CA PHE A 323 22.71 -1.26 8.69
C PHE A 323 23.79 -0.60 7.85
N GLN A 324 23.71 -0.73 6.52
CA GLN A 324 24.52 0.03 5.57
C GLN A 324 23.60 0.86 4.69
N LEU A 325 24.06 2.05 4.31
CA LEU A 325 23.41 2.83 3.26
C LEU A 325 24.04 2.50 1.93
N GLU A 326 23.22 2.38 0.90
CA GLU A 326 23.61 2.00 -0.43
C GLU A 326 23.11 3.02 -1.45
N PHE A 327 24.03 3.65 -2.18
CA PHE A 327 23.68 4.40 -3.39
C PHE A 327 23.71 3.43 -4.58
N ARG A 328 22.62 3.38 -5.33
CA ARG A 328 22.52 2.64 -6.59
C ARG A 328 22.33 3.60 -7.75
N ALA A 329 23.06 3.39 -8.82
CA ALA A 329 22.93 4.22 -10.00
C ALA A 329 23.00 3.40 -11.29
N HIS A 330 22.22 3.81 -12.29
CA HIS A 330 22.26 3.22 -13.62
C HIS A 330 22.24 4.32 -14.66
N ALA A 331 23.35 4.49 -15.39
CA ALA A 331 23.41 5.38 -16.55
C ALA A 331 23.07 4.61 -17.83
N GLN A 332 22.24 5.19 -18.71
CA GLN A 332 21.86 4.53 -19.96
C GLN A 332 23.02 4.46 -20.98
N GLU A 333 23.81 5.54 -21.09
CA GLU A 333 25.05 5.59 -21.86
C GLU A 333 26.07 6.47 -21.12
N LEU A 334 27.21 5.90 -20.71
CA LEU A 334 28.35 6.63 -20.15
C LEU A 334 29.18 7.28 -21.28
N ASN A 335 28.56 8.19 -22.04
CA ASN A 335 29.29 9.01 -23.03
C ASN A 335 29.94 10.21 -22.33
N SER A 336 30.81 10.95 -23.02
CA SER A 336 31.55 12.12 -22.49
C SER A 336 30.69 13.26 -21.90
N GLY A 337 29.36 13.21 -22.06
CA GLY A 337 28.40 14.17 -21.50
C GLY A 337 27.51 13.65 -20.36
N ALA A 338 27.44 12.33 -20.12
CA ALA A 338 26.58 11.75 -19.08
C ALA A 338 27.35 11.55 -17.77
N ARG A 339 26.88 12.12 -16.65
CA ARG A 339 27.50 11.98 -15.33
C ARG A 339 26.42 11.87 -14.26
N ILE A 340 26.54 10.84 -13.41
CA ILE A 340 25.80 10.69 -12.17
C ILE A 340 26.80 10.92 -11.04
N ALA A 341 26.52 11.88 -10.15
CA ALA A 341 27.39 12.20 -9.04
C ALA A 341 26.62 12.56 -7.77
N VAL A 342 27.21 12.26 -6.62
CA VAL A 342 26.69 12.52 -5.28
C VAL A 342 27.77 13.19 -4.42
N LYS A 343 27.39 14.21 -3.64
CA LYS A 343 28.27 14.94 -2.73
C LYS A 343 27.52 15.45 -1.50
N ASP A 344 28.26 16.06 -0.58
CA ASP A 344 27.72 16.69 0.64
C ASP A 344 26.82 15.72 1.42
N VAL A 345 27.26 14.46 1.56
CA VAL A 345 26.52 13.40 2.27
C VAL A 345 26.70 13.59 3.77
N HIS A 346 25.61 13.79 4.50
CA HIS A 346 25.64 14.07 5.95
C HIS A 346 24.54 13.32 6.70
N TYR A 347 24.88 12.84 7.89
CA TYR A 347 23.90 12.27 8.83
C TYR A 347 23.46 13.33 9.83
N VAL A 348 22.16 13.55 9.92
CA VAL A 348 21.57 14.53 10.82
C VAL A 348 20.74 13.78 11.86
N ASN A 349 20.96 14.08 13.15
CA ASN A 349 20.13 13.59 14.27
C ASN A 349 20.00 12.05 14.36
N CYS A 350 21.02 11.31 13.93
CA CYS A 350 20.97 9.84 13.85
C CYS A 350 21.28 9.10 15.15
N HIS A 351 21.73 9.78 16.19
CA HIS A 351 22.04 9.15 17.48
C HIS A 351 20.79 8.43 18.06
N PRO A 352 20.88 7.17 18.53
CA PRO A 352 19.72 6.38 18.99
C PRO A 352 18.86 7.04 20.08
N GLN A 353 19.48 7.85 20.93
CA GLN A 353 18.80 8.56 22.02
C GLN A 353 18.37 9.98 21.65
N TYR A 354 18.66 10.43 20.42
CA TYR A 354 18.19 11.73 19.96
C TYR A 354 16.69 11.64 19.69
N ILE A 355 15.93 12.35 20.51
CA ILE A 355 14.50 12.58 20.32
C ILE A 355 14.38 14.06 19.95
N PRO A 356 13.73 14.40 18.82
CA PRO A 356 13.57 15.78 18.40
C PRO A 356 12.84 16.54 19.51
N SER A 357 13.24 17.78 19.75
CA SER A 357 12.71 18.62 20.83
C SER A 357 11.30 19.13 20.51
N ALA A 358 10.34 18.23 20.30
CA ALA A 358 8.93 18.55 20.42
C ALA A 358 8.60 18.51 21.92
N SER A 359 8.23 19.65 22.50
CA SER A 359 8.03 19.81 23.94
C SER A 359 6.91 18.94 24.53
N ASP A 360 6.12 18.23 23.70
CA ASP A 360 4.84 17.64 24.07
C ASP A 360 4.60 16.27 23.39
N GLY A 361 5.52 15.33 23.57
CA GLY A 361 5.37 13.94 23.09
C GLY A 361 5.33 13.79 21.56
N PRO A 362 4.60 12.81 21.00
CA PRO A 362 4.50 12.54 19.55
C PRO A 362 3.59 13.52 18.80
N SER A 363 3.46 14.77 19.26
CA SER A 363 2.72 15.81 18.57
C SER A 363 3.45 16.26 17.30
N CYS A 364 2.77 16.34 16.16
CA CYS A 364 3.34 16.73 14.88
C CYS A 364 2.33 17.35 13.92
N ASN A 365 2.67 18.50 13.34
CA ASN A 365 1.93 19.12 12.23
C ASN A 365 2.58 18.87 10.85
N PHE A 366 3.62 18.03 10.78
CA PHE A 366 4.33 17.64 9.55
C PHE A 366 4.89 18.76 8.64
N GLU A 367 4.89 20.02 9.08
CA GLU A 367 5.33 21.18 8.29
C GLU A 367 6.85 21.31 8.16
N THR A 368 7.61 20.78 9.11
CA THR A 368 9.09 20.86 9.10
C THR A 368 9.76 19.50 9.07
N ASP A 369 9.38 18.59 9.95
CA ASP A 369 9.88 17.23 10.03
C ASP A 369 8.76 16.22 10.37
N LEU A 370 9.13 14.98 10.71
CA LEU A 370 8.21 13.94 11.16
C LEU A 370 8.02 13.93 12.69
N CYS A 371 8.57 14.90 13.44
CA CYS A 371 8.45 15.04 14.90
C CYS A 371 8.71 13.75 15.72
N GLY A 372 9.59 12.88 15.22
CA GLY A 372 9.93 11.61 15.86
C GLY A 372 9.01 10.44 15.51
N TRP A 373 8.09 10.64 14.57
CA TRP A 373 7.43 9.56 13.82
C TRP A 373 8.38 9.01 12.75
N TYR A 374 8.33 7.70 12.50
CA TYR A 374 9.16 7.02 11.51
C TYR A 374 8.47 5.79 10.92
N GLN A 375 8.90 5.38 9.73
CA GLN A 375 8.32 4.25 9.00
C GLN A 375 8.66 2.89 9.63
N ASP A 376 7.68 1.99 9.67
CA ASP A 376 7.89 0.61 10.09
C ASP A 376 8.71 -0.16 9.06
N GLN A 377 9.78 -0.82 9.49
CA GLN A 377 10.64 -1.59 8.58
C GLN A 377 10.11 -3.00 8.30
N THR A 378 8.99 -3.38 8.93
CA THR A 378 8.37 -4.71 8.84
C THR A 378 7.04 -4.72 8.09
N ASP A 379 6.55 -3.56 7.66
CA ASP A 379 5.29 -3.43 6.93
C ASP A 379 5.47 -3.68 5.42
N ASN A 380 4.51 -3.27 4.60
CA ASN A 380 4.59 -3.45 3.16
C ASN A 380 4.90 -2.18 2.36
N TYR A 381 4.63 -1.00 2.93
CA TYR A 381 4.80 0.28 2.26
C TYR A 381 4.84 1.44 3.26
N ASP A 382 5.59 2.47 2.88
CA ASP A 382 5.80 3.65 3.70
C ASP A 382 4.76 4.75 3.45
N TRP A 383 4.50 5.55 4.48
CA TRP A 383 3.83 6.84 4.37
C TRP A 383 4.73 7.85 3.66
N SER A 384 4.16 8.76 2.87
CA SER A 384 4.91 9.81 2.18
C SER A 384 4.39 11.20 2.51
N VAL A 385 5.26 12.21 2.40
CA VAL A 385 4.88 13.61 2.61
C VAL A 385 4.22 14.15 1.34
N MET A 386 3.02 14.71 1.47
CA MET A 386 2.29 15.37 0.39
C MET A 386 2.27 16.88 0.61
N ASN A 387 2.77 17.63 -0.37
CA ASN A 387 2.76 19.10 -0.36
C ASN A 387 1.44 19.65 -0.93
N GLY A 388 1.00 20.82 -0.45
CA GLY A 388 -0.20 21.49 -0.95
C GLY A 388 -1.51 20.85 -0.47
N SER A 389 -1.42 20.02 0.56
CA SER A 389 -2.54 19.40 1.25
C SER A 389 -2.19 19.40 2.72
N ASP A 390 -2.77 20.35 3.46
CA ASP A 390 -2.73 20.38 4.92
C ASP A 390 -4.07 20.90 5.41
N HIS A 391 -4.40 20.55 6.65
CA HIS A 391 -5.65 20.91 7.28
C HIS A 391 -5.69 22.38 7.73
N THR A 392 -4.60 22.93 8.28
CA THR A 392 -4.61 24.24 8.95
C THR A 392 -4.42 25.43 7.99
N ILE A 393 -3.41 25.39 7.11
CA ILE A 393 -3.05 26.46 6.16
C ILE A 393 -3.45 26.15 4.71
N GLY A 394 -3.92 24.94 4.42
CA GLY A 394 -4.40 24.47 3.11
C GLY A 394 -3.31 24.23 2.06
N SER A 395 -2.14 24.84 2.23
CA SER A 395 -1.00 24.77 1.30
C SER A 395 0.28 24.20 1.94
N GLY A 396 0.16 23.69 3.16
CA GLY A 396 1.24 23.04 3.92
C GLY A 396 1.48 21.60 3.50
N ARG A 397 1.94 20.78 4.44
CA ARG A 397 2.33 19.39 4.22
C ARG A 397 1.58 18.45 5.15
N SER A 398 1.07 17.35 4.62
CA SER A 398 0.49 16.25 5.39
C SER A 398 1.21 14.93 5.09
N LEU A 399 0.97 13.91 5.92
CA LEU A 399 1.41 12.55 5.63
C LEU A 399 0.29 11.76 4.97
N VAL A 400 0.64 11.03 3.92
CA VAL A 400 -0.32 10.27 3.12
C VAL A 400 0.17 8.87 2.79
N VAL A 401 -0.79 7.97 2.59
CA VAL A 401 -0.61 6.76 1.80
C VAL A 401 -1.42 6.94 0.53
N ASP A 402 -0.70 7.14 -0.58
CA ASP A 402 -1.26 7.25 -1.91
C ASP A 402 -1.53 5.85 -2.49
N MET A 403 -2.79 5.40 -2.39
CA MET A 403 -3.21 4.11 -2.95
C MET A 403 -3.24 4.14 -4.48
N TRP A 404 -3.21 5.32 -5.12
CA TRP A 404 -3.02 5.47 -6.56
C TRP A 404 -1.57 5.25 -6.99
N SER A 405 -0.61 5.09 -6.09
CA SER A 405 0.74 4.75 -6.52
C SER A 405 0.80 3.34 -7.11
N THR A 406 1.29 3.18 -8.35
CA THR A 406 1.49 1.85 -8.97
C THR A 406 2.62 1.06 -8.32
N THR A 407 3.48 1.73 -7.56
CA THR A 407 4.60 1.11 -6.84
C THR A 407 4.17 0.55 -5.48
N LEU A 408 2.98 0.90 -4.98
CA LEU A 408 2.47 0.44 -3.70
C LEU A 408 2.12 -1.06 -3.72
N ARG A 409 2.80 -1.87 -2.90
CA ARG A 409 2.63 -3.33 -2.83
C ARG A 409 2.33 -3.75 -1.40
N GLY A 410 1.42 -4.72 -1.23
CA GLY A 410 1.05 -5.28 0.06
C GLY A 410 -0.26 -4.73 0.61
N LEU A 411 -0.51 -4.97 1.90
CA LEU A 411 -1.82 -4.81 2.54
C LEU A 411 -1.89 -3.66 3.53
N TYR A 412 -0.79 -3.34 4.22
CA TYR A 412 -0.77 -2.26 5.21
C TYR A 412 0.60 -1.56 5.28
N GLY A 413 0.54 -0.29 5.68
CA GLY A 413 1.69 0.56 5.96
C GLY A 413 1.52 1.23 7.32
N ARG A 414 2.61 1.35 8.09
CA ARG A 414 2.65 1.70 9.50
C ARG A 414 3.64 2.82 9.76
N LEU A 415 3.17 3.83 10.47
CA LEU A 415 3.97 4.92 10.99
C LEU A 415 4.02 4.80 12.51
N LEU A 416 5.22 4.65 13.07
CA LEU A 416 5.42 4.51 14.51
C LEU A 416 5.89 5.82 15.13
N SER A 417 5.38 6.12 16.32
CA SER A 417 5.96 7.17 17.16
C SER A 417 7.29 6.71 17.74
N HIS A 418 8.12 7.64 18.22
CA HIS A 418 9.18 7.29 19.15
C HIS A 418 8.62 6.61 20.41
N ARG A 419 9.45 5.85 21.13
CA ARG A 419 9.06 5.12 22.34
C ARG A 419 8.60 6.11 23.42
N GLN A 420 7.39 5.89 23.93
CA GLN A 420 6.76 6.65 25.01
C GLN A 420 6.83 5.86 26.32
N SER A 421 6.85 6.58 27.43
CA SER A 421 6.68 6.02 28.77
C SER A 421 5.85 6.98 29.60
N SER A 422 4.54 6.77 29.66
CA SER A 422 3.62 7.60 30.43
C SER A 422 2.72 6.76 31.33
N LEU A 423 2.64 7.16 32.60
CA LEU A 423 1.75 6.60 33.61
C LEU A 423 0.43 7.36 33.71
N THR A 424 0.24 8.43 32.93
CA THR A 424 -0.99 9.21 32.88
C THR A 424 -1.75 8.93 31.58
N GLU A 425 -3.07 9.03 31.64
CA GLU A 425 -3.90 8.98 30.44
C GLU A 425 -3.62 10.18 29.53
N HIS A 426 -3.71 9.97 28.23
CA HIS A 426 -3.49 10.99 27.22
C HIS A 426 -4.60 10.96 26.18
N CYS A 427 -4.72 12.05 25.44
CA CYS A 427 -5.56 12.15 24.27
C CYS A 427 -4.70 12.38 23.03
N LEU A 428 -4.82 11.48 22.05
CA LEU A 428 -4.29 11.69 20.72
C LEU A 428 -5.39 12.32 19.85
N LEU A 429 -5.18 13.57 19.47
CA LEU A 429 -5.99 14.33 18.53
C LEU A 429 -5.27 14.36 17.19
N PHE A 430 -5.98 14.23 16.07
CA PHE A 430 -5.38 14.34 14.74
C PHE A 430 -6.46 14.63 13.71
N PHE A 431 -6.08 15.20 12.58
CA PHE A 431 -6.94 15.31 11.42
C PHE A 431 -6.65 14.19 10.44
N TYR A 432 -7.68 13.63 9.83
CA TYR A 432 -7.54 12.55 8.87
C TYR A 432 -8.46 12.74 7.67
N LYS A 433 -8.12 12.05 6.58
CA LYS A 433 -8.91 12.04 5.35
C LYS A 433 -8.87 10.64 4.74
N LEU A 434 -10.06 10.05 4.54
CA LEU A 434 -10.25 8.78 3.83
C LEU A 434 -10.99 9.10 2.53
N TYR A 435 -10.23 9.36 1.47
CA TYR A 435 -10.75 9.86 0.20
C TYR A 435 -10.47 8.91 -0.96
N GLY A 436 -11.53 8.39 -1.58
CA GLY A 436 -11.49 7.46 -2.70
C GLY A 436 -12.29 6.18 -2.40
N PRO A 437 -12.79 5.51 -3.46
CA PRO A 437 -13.80 4.46 -3.33
C PRO A 437 -13.27 3.16 -2.69
N GLN A 438 -11.95 3.03 -2.53
CA GLN A 438 -11.27 1.87 -1.95
C GLN A 438 -10.11 2.29 -1.03
N THR A 439 -10.33 3.34 -0.25
CA THR A 439 -9.38 3.87 0.74
C THR A 439 -8.95 2.87 1.80
N GLY A 440 -9.83 1.94 2.16
CA GLY A 440 -9.56 0.91 3.15
C GLY A 440 -9.85 1.39 4.56
N ALA A 441 -8.88 1.28 5.46
CA ALA A 441 -9.04 1.65 6.87
C ALA A 441 -7.84 2.40 7.43
N LEU A 442 -8.10 3.33 8.34
CA LEU A 442 -7.08 3.95 9.19
C LEU A 442 -7.28 3.47 10.63
N ASN A 443 -6.23 2.87 11.19
CA ASN A 443 -6.19 2.37 12.55
C ASN A 443 -5.18 3.15 13.39
N VAL A 444 -5.51 3.38 14.66
CA VAL A 444 -4.57 3.81 15.69
C VAL A 444 -4.41 2.70 16.72
N LYS A 445 -3.17 2.28 16.95
CA LYS A 445 -2.84 1.19 17.86
C LYS A 445 -1.77 1.60 18.87
N VAL A 446 -1.74 0.88 19.99
CA VAL A 446 -0.59 0.84 20.91
C VAL A 446 0.20 -0.42 20.65
N LEU A 447 1.50 -0.27 20.41
CA LEU A 447 2.46 -1.36 20.31
C LEU A 447 3.31 -1.40 21.59
N HIS A 448 3.22 -2.50 22.33
CA HIS A 448 3.96 -2.72 23.56
C HIS A 448 5.35 -3.30 23.29
N SER A 449 6.26 -3.18 24.27
CA SER A 449 7.62 -3.70 24.17
C SER A 449 7.74 -5.22 23.99
N ASP A 450 6.69 -5.98 24.31
CA ASP A 450 6.64 -7.43 24.10
C ASP A 450 6.11 -7.81 22.70
N GLY A 451 5.80 -6.82 21.86
CA GLY A 451 5.22 -7.00 20.53
C GLY A 451 3.70 -7.17 20.52
N SER A 452 3.01 -7.08 21.67
CA SER A 452 1.55 -7.08 21.69
C SER A 452 0.99 -5.75 21.16
N GLU A 453 -0.14 -5.82 20.47
CA GLU A 453 -0.84 -4.66 19.90
C GLU A 453 -2.26 -4.55 20.47
N GLN A 454 -2.68 -3.32 20.75
CA GLN A 454 -4.06 -2.99 21.12
C GLN A 454 -4.63 -1.93 20.17
N LEU A 455 -5.77 -2.22 19.53
CA LEU A 455 -6.52 -1.24 18.75
C LEU A 455 -7.19 -0.22 19.67
N LEU A 456 -6.95 1.07 19.40
CA LEU A 456 -7.58 2.16 20.14
C LEU A 456 -8.66 2.88 19.32
N TRP A 457 -8.46 3.02 18.01
CA TRP A 457 -9.35 3.77 17.13
C TRP A 457 -9.29 3.20 15.70
N THR A 458 -10.41 3.18 15.00
CA THR A 458 -10.49 2.73 13.60
C THR A 458 -11.57 3.48 12.82
N ARG A 459 -11.31 3.72 11.53
CA ARG A 459 -12.29 4.18 10.53
C ARG A 459 -12.08 3.43 9.22
N VAL A 460 -13.18 3.04 8.60
CA VAL A 460 -13.22 2.23 7.37
C VAL A 460 -14.08 2.93 6.32
N GLY A 461 -13.73 2.74 5.05
CA GLY A 461 -14.47 3.20 3.89
C GLY A 461 -14.25 4.66 3.53
N ALA A 462 -14.98 5.13 2.55
CA ALA A 462 -14.97 6.51 2.08
C ALA A 462 -15.66 7.48 3.05
N HIS A 463 -14.94 8.52 3.47
CA HIS A 463 -15.45 9.59 4.36
C HIS A 463 -15.51 10.94 3.64
N GLY A 464 -15.42 10.93 2.31
CA GLY A 464 -15.42 12.13 1.49
C GLY A 464 -14.05 12.81 1.38
N ASN A 465 -13.98 13.77 0.45
CA ASN A 465 -12.79 14.57 0.19
C ASN A 465 -12.63 15.73 1.19
N LEU A 466 -12.80 15.45 2.48
CA LEU A 466 -12.86 16.44 3.57
C LEU A 466 -12.00 15.99 4.75
N TRP A 467 -11.38 16.96 5.44
CA TRP A 467 -10.69 16.68 6.70
C TRP A 467 -11.68 16.39 7.81
N GLN A 468 -11.42 15.33 8.55
CA GLN A 468 -12.18 14.88 9.71
C GLN A 468 -11.30 14.89 10.95
N GLU A 469 -11.88 15.13 12.12
CA GLU A 469 -11.16 15.14 13.39
C GLU A 469 -11.26 13.77 14.08
N GLY A 470 -10.11 13.22 14.47
CA GLY A 470 -9.97 11.98 15.23
C GLY A 470 -9.61 12.28 16.68
N HIS A 471 -10.36 11.69 17.62
CA HIS A 471 -10.05 11.71 19.05
C HIS A 471 -9.83 10.28 19.54
N CYS A 472 -8.62 10.00 19.99
CA CYS A 472 -8.19 8.67 20.41
C CYS A 472 -7.66 8.72 21.85
N PRO A 473 -8.48 8.34 22.85
CA PRO A 473 -8.03 8.13 24.22
C PRO A 473 -6.94 7.07 24.29
N VAL A 474 -5.79 7.44 24.87
CA VAL A 474 -4.65 6.56 25.11
C VAL A 474 -4.57 6.26 26.61
N PRO A 475 -4.92 5.05 27.05
CA PRO A 475 -4.87 4.68 28.47
C PRO A 475 -3.44 4.77 29.01
N SER A 476 -3.31 5.00 30.33
CA SER A 476 -2.02 4.93 31.02
C SER A 476 -1.35 3.57 30.81
N GLN A 477 -0.07 3.55 30.48
CA GLN A 477 0.67 2.31 30.19
C GLN A 477 1.72 2.04 31.27
N LEU A 478 1.81 0.79 31.73
CA LEU A 478 2.78 0.38 32.75
C LEU A 478 4.19 0.17 32.18
N THR A 479 4.27 -0.07 30.87
CA THR A 479 5.51 -0.34 30.13
C THR A 479 5.73 0.72 29.07
N THR A 480 6.94 0.75 28.50
CA THR A 480 7.20 1.53 27.30
C THR A 480 6.33 1.03 26.14
N TYR A 481 5.85 1.95 25.34
CA TYR A 481 4.98 1.65 24.20
C TYR A 481 5.22 2.64 23.05
N GLN A 482 4.66 2.34 21.89
CA GLN A 482 4.63 3.24 20.74
C GLN A 482 3.19 3.38 20.24
N LEU A 483 2.85 4.56 19.72
CA LEU A 483 1.63 4.75 18.95
C LEU A 483 1.91 4.40 17.49
N VAL A 484 0.94 3.77 16.86
CA VAL A 484 1.03 3.33 15.46
C VAL A 484 -0.17 3.85 14.70
N PHE A 485 0.07 4.62 13.64
CA PHE A 485 -0.91 4.86 12.58
C PHE A 485 -0.73 3.78 11.52
N GLU A 486 -1.77 3.00 11.27
CA GLU A 486 -1.77 1.92 10.28
C GLU A 486 -2.82 2.20 9.21
N ALA A 487 -2.39 2.36 7.96
CA ALA A 487 -3.26 2.45 6.80
C ALA A 487 -3.39 1.07 6.16
N VAL A 488 -4.57 0.46 6.26
CA VAL A 488 -4.90 -0.84 5.66
C VAL A 488 -5.60 -0.59 4.34
N ARG A 489 -5.11 -1.24 3.29
CA ARG A 489 -5.64 -1.07 1.95
C ARG A 489 -6.79 -2.03 1.66
N SER A 490 -7.90 -1.54 1.09
CA SER A 490 -9.00 -2.39 0.57
C SER A 490 -9.01 -2.52 -0.96
N GLY A 491 -8.29 -1.65 -1.68
CA GLY A 491 -8.20 -1.71 -3.15
C GLY A 491 -7.02 -0.92 -3.72
N PHE A 492 -7.18 -0.27 -4.86
CA PHE A 492 -6.08 0.45 -5.54
C PHE A 492 -6.43 1.90 -5.88
N ASP A 493 -7.49 2.42 -5.27
CA ASP A 493 -8.09 3.71 -5.61
C ASP A 493 -8.45 4.47 -4.33
N GLY A 494 -7.62 5.45 -3.97
CA GLY A 494 -7.85 6.34 -2.85
C GLY A 494 -6.59 6.89 -2.18
N LEU A 495 -6.81 7.62 -1.10
CA LEU A 495 -5.82 8.31 -0.30
C LEU A 495 -6.22 8.23 1.17
N VAL A 496 -5.27 7.81 2.00
CA VAL A 496 -5.36 7.97 3.44
C VAL A 496 -4.40 9.09 3.82
N ALA A 497 -4.88 10.16 4.44
CA ALA A 497 -4.05 11.25 4.92
C ALA A 497 -4.22 11.47 6.43
N ILE A 498 -3.15 11.89 7.10
CA ILE A 498 -3.15 12.36 8.48
C ILE A 498 -2.42 13.70 8.58
N ASP A 499 -2.86 14.54 9.52
CA ASP A 499 -2.27 15.84 9.76
C ASP A 499 -2.54 16.33 11.20
N ASP A 500 -1.83 17.38 11.63
CA ASP A 500 -2.09 18.10 12.90
C ASP A 500 -2.25 17.16 14.12
N VAL A 501 -1.32 16.23 14.28
CA VAL A 501 -1.30 15.28 15.39
C VAL A 501 -0.93 16.01 16.69
N ALA A 502 -1.77 15.93 17.70
CA ALA A 502 -1.52 16.48 19.02
C ALA A 502 -1.69 15.39 20.09
N PHE A 503 -0.68 15.23 20.94
CA PHE A 503 -0.69 14.29 22.05
C PHE A 503 -0.71 15.04 23.37
N VAL A 504 -1.91 15.17 23.93
CA VAL A 504 -2.17 16.04 25.08
C VAL A 504 -2.39 15.18 26.33
N GLU A 505 -1.79 15.58 27.45
CA GLU A 505 -2.02 14.92 28.74
C GLU A 505 -3.47 15.13 29.22
N GLY A 506 -4.10 14.04 29.67
CA GLY A 506 -5.46 14.02 30.18
C GLY A 506 -6.46 13.28 29.29
N SER A 507 -7.67 13.10 29.82
CA SER A 507 -8.81 12.56 29.07
C SER A 507 -9.11 13.39 27.81
N CYS A 508 -9.46 12.72 26.72
CA CYS A 508 -9.98 13.41 25.54
C CYS A 508 -11.21 14.26 25.88
N SER A 509 -11.30 15.42 25.22
CA SER A 509 -12.58 16.12 25.08
C SER A 509 -13.61 15.17 24.50
N VAL A 510 -14.89 15.37 24.85
CA VAL A 510 -15.95 14.43 24.47
C VAL A 510 -16.01 14.35 22.94
N PRO A 511 -15.69 13.19 22.34
CA PRO A 511 -15.47 13.09 20.90
C PRO A 511 -16.76 13.42 20.15
N THR A 512 -16.66 14.07 18.99
CA THR A 512 -17.82 14.35 18.13
C THR A 512 -18.48 13.07 17.63
N MET A 513 -17.76 11.95 17.58
CA MET A 513 -18.28 10.64 17.22
C MET A 513 -17.78 9.54 18.16
N CYS A 514 -18.65 8.59 18.50
CA CYS A 514 -18.30 7.37 19.23
C CYS A 514 -18.90 6.13 18.55
N SER A 515 -18.05 5.32 17.92
CA SER A 515 -18.39 4.05 17.27
C SER A 515 -18.17 2.83 18.16
N PHE A 516 -17.71 3.01 19.40
CA PHE A 516 -17.42 1.93 20.36
C PHE A 516 -16.35 0.87 19.95
N GLU A 517 -15.77 0.91 18.75
CA GLU A 517 -14.79 -0.08 18.28
C GLU A 517 -13.57 -0.31 19.18
N GLY A 518 -12.99 0.76 19.75
CA GLY A 518 -11.82 0.66 20.63
C GLY A 518 -12.16 0.65 22.12
N HIS A 519 -13.10 1.51 22.53
CA HIS A 519 -13.47 1.73 23.92
C HIS A 519 -14.84 2.44 24.03
N THR A 520 -15.35 2.63 25.25
CA THR A 520 -16.69 3.20 25.50
C THR A 520 -16.79 4.72 25.34
N CYS A 521 -15.81 5.40 24.75
CA CYS A 521 -15.69 6.88 24.67
C CYS A 521 -16.00 7.65 25.96
N GLY A 522 -15.66 7.08 27.12
CA GLY A 522 -15.94 7.67 28.44
C GLY A 522 -17.40 7.56 28.90
N TYR A 523 -18.26 6.87 28.15
CA TYR A 523 -19.63 6.58 28.59
C TYR A 523 -19.61 5.69 29.84
N SER A 524 -20.49 6.03 30.79
CA SER A 524 -20.61 5.34 32.07
C SER A 524 -22.02 4.79 32.25
N SER A 525 -22.10 3.56 32.77
CA SER A 525 -23.37 2.90 33.04
C SER A 525 -23.81 3.08 34.49
N SER A 526 -25.12 3.20 34.72
CA SER A 526 -25.74 3.29 36.04
C SER A 526 -27.18 2.73 36.00
N GLY A 527 -27.79 2.53 37.17
CA GLY A 527 -29.18 2.06 37.27
C GLY A 527 -29.30 0.62 37.81
N ALA A 528 -30.39 -0.07 37.47
CA ALA A 528 -30.70 -1.40 37.98
C ALA A 528 -29.80 -2.52 37.43
N SER A 529 -29.18 -2.30 36.26
CA SER A 529 -28.20 -3.18 35.63
C SER A 529 -27.20 -2.34 34.82
N ALA A 530 -26.18 -2.99 34.25
CA ALA A 530 -25.15 -2.34 33.45
C ALA A 530 -25.36 -2.52 31.95
N TRP A 531 -25.09 -1.45 31.19
CA TRP A 531 -24.81 -1.55 29.76
C TRP A 531 -23.48 -2.26 29.56
N VAL A 532 -23.41 -3.12 28.56
CA VAL A 532 -22.27 -3.97 28.26
C VAL A 532 -21.67 -3.55 26.92
N HIS A 533 -20.37 -3.28 26.89
CA HIS A 533 -19.60 -3.09 25.67
C HIS A 533 -19.19 -4.46 25.14
N GLN A 534 -19.67 -4.84 23.96
CA GLN A 534 -19.48 -6.20 23.43
C GLN A 534 -19.59 -6.27 21.91
N ASN A 535 -19.18 -7.41 21.36
CA ASN A 535 -19.42 -7.80 19.97
C ASN A 535 -20.13 -9.17 19.90
N TRP A 536 -20.55 -9.55 18.70
CA TRP A 536 -21.24 -10.82 18.48
C TRP A 536 -20.33 -12.03 18.61
N ASP A 537 -19.11 -11.97 18.07
CA ASP A 537 -18.22 -13.12 18.01
C ASP A 537 -17.89 -13.69 19.40
N SER A 538 -17.66 -12.82 20.37
CA SER A 538 -17.30 -13.20 21.74
C SER A 538 -18.49 -13.69 22.58
N THR A 539 -19.66 -13.05 22.46
CA THR A 539 -20.80 -13.31 23.36
C THR A 539 -21.89 -14.17 22.75
N ARG A 540 -22.02 -14.18 21.41
CA ARG A 540 -23.15 -14.75 20.67
C ARG A 540 -24.51 -14.23 21.15
N THR A 541 -24.54 -13.00 21.68
CA THR A 541 -25.74 -12.30 22.14
C THR A 541 -25.79 -10.89 21.57
N GLY A 542 -26.97 -10.38 21.24
CA GLY A 542 -27.14 -9.06 20.63
C GLY A 542 -27.29 -9.09 19.11
N PRO A 543 -27.16 -7.93 18.44
CA PRO A 543 -27.03 -7.84 16.99
C PRO A 543 -25.88 -8.72 16.48
N LYS A 544 -26.09 -9.36 15.31
CA LYS A 544 -25.08 -10.23 14.70
C LYS A 544 -23.85 -9.44 14.23
N THR A 545 -24.09 -8.23 13.76
CA THR A 545 -23.06 -7.29 13.34
C THR A 545 -23.29 -5.96 14.03
N ASP A 546 -22.21 -5.24 14.29
CA ASP A 546 -22.25 -3.81 14.62
C ASP A 546 -22.71 -2.99 13.42
N HIS A 547 -22.90 -1.69 13.61
CA HIS A 547 -23.25 -0.79 12.53
C HIS A 547 -22.01 -0.20 11.85
N SER A 548 -20.94 0.09 12.60
CA SER A 548 -19.77 0.82 12.11
C SER A 548 -18.96 0.07 11.05
N LEU A 549 -18.67 -1.21 11.30
CA LEU A 549 -17.88 -2.10 10.46
C LEU A 549 -18.75 -3.12 9.71
N GLU A 550 -20.01 -3.28 10.11
CA GLU A 550 -20.92 -4.34 9.66
C GLU A 550 -20.33 -5.76 9.79
N THR A 551 -19.58 -6.03 10.86
CA THR A 551 -18.92 -7.34 11.08
C THR A 551 -19.34 -8.00 12.39
N GLU A 552 -19.11 -9.33 12.51
CA GLU A 552 -19.33 -10.04 13.78
C GLU A 552 -18.34 -9.61 14.89
N MET A 553 -17.25 -8.93 14.52
CA MET A 553 -16.16 -8.52 15.41
C MET A 553 -16.29 -7.08 15.91
N GLY A 554 -17.07 -6.24 15.23
CA GLY A 554 -17.27 -4.84 15.62
C GLY A 554 -18.11 -4.71 16.88
N TYR A 555 -17.92 -3.60 17.60
CA TYR A 555 -18.38 -3.42 18.96
C TYR A 555 -19.53 -2.43 19.06
N TYR A 556 -20.46 -2.70 19.97
CA TYR A 556 -21.57 -1.82 20.28
C TYR A 556 -21.87 -1.83 21.78
N MET A 557 -22.72 -0.91 22.23
CA MET A 557 -23.22 -0.90 23.61
C MET A 557 -24.57 -1.60 23.69
N LEU A 558 -24.69 -2.62 24.54
CA LEU A 558 -25.90 -3.43 24.69
C LEU A 558 -26.51 -3.33 26.09
N ALA A 559 -27.80 -3.05 26.12
CA ALA A 559 -28.69 -3.12 27.27
C ALA A 559 -29.50 -4.42 27.24
N HIS A 560 -29.18 -5.36 28.15
CA HIS A 560 -29.97 -6.57 28.34
C HIS A 560 -31.31 -6.23 29.01
N SER A 561 -32.38 -6.16 28.23
CA SER A 561 -33.71 -5.77 28.71
C SER A 561 -34.62 -6.94 29.08
N SER A 562 -34.10 -8.18 29.02
CA SER A 562 -34.81 -9.39 29.45
C SER A 562 -35.23 -9.26 30.92
N VAL A 563 -36.42 -9.73 31.25
CA VAL A 563 -37.04 -9.68 32.59
C VAL A 563 -36.16 -10.24 33.71
N GLU A 564 -35.26 -11.17 33.38
CA GLU A 564 -34.30 -11.77 34.32
C GLU A 564 -33.17 -10.80 34.70
N VAL A 565 -32.85 -9.83 33.84
CA VAL A 565 -31.77 -8.85 34.02
C VAL A 565 -32.32 -7.46 34.35
N LEU A 566 -33.34 -7.01 33.60
CA LEU A 566 -34.03 -5.75 33.82
C LEU A 566 -35.53 -6.02 34.03
N PRO A 567 -35.97 -6.21 35.28
CA PRO A 567 -37.38 -6.37 35.63
C PRO A 567 -38.24 -5.20 35.11
N GLN A 568 -39.55 -5.42 35.06
CA GLN A 568 -40.50 -4.41 34.62
C GLN A 568 -40.36 -3.11 35.45
N ASP A 569 -40.43 -1.96 34.78
CA ASP A 569 -40.33 -0.60 35.33
C ASP A 569 -38.95 -0.24 35.93
N ASN A 570 -37.98 -1.15 35.87
CA ASN A 570 -36.60 -0.83 36.21
C ASN A 570 -35.90 -0.17 35.02
N VAL A 571 -34.98 0.73 35.32
CA VAL A 571 -34.24 1.52 34.33
C VAL A 571 -32.75 1.26 34.44
N MET A 572 -32.09 1.09 33.29
CA MET A 572 -30.64 1.21 33.16
C MET A 572 -30.29 2.43 32.30
N THR A 573 -29.20 3.09 32.63
CA THR A 573 -28.82 4.38 32.03
C THR A 573 -27.36 4.39 31.61
N LEU A 574 -27.11 4.71 30.35
CA LEU A 574 -25.78 5.01 29.83
C LEU A 574 -25.64 6.52 29.71
N SER A 575 -24.65 7.11 30.37
CA SER A 575 -24.42 8.56 30.39
C SER A 575 -23.11 8.90 29.69
N SER A 576 -23.13 9.87 28.77
CA SER A 576 -21.93 10.42 28.16
C SER A 576 -21.06 11.17 29.20
N PRO A 577 -19.77 11.43 28.90
CA PRO A 577 -19.02 12.45 29.60
C PRO A 577 -19.71 13.81 29.56
N VAL A 578 -19.34 14.71 30.48
CA VAL A 578 -19.89 16.06 30.55
C VAL A 578 -19.42 16.87 29.35
N ARG A 579 -20.37 17.36 28.55
CA ARG A 579 -20.13 18.27 27.43
C ARG A 579 -20.32 19.71 27.87
N HIS A 580 -19.47 20.61 27.39
CA HIS A 580 -19.65 22.05 27.57
C HIS A 580 -20.80 22.53 26.68
N GLY A 581 -21.75 23.25 27.26
CA GLY A 581 -22.89 23.77 26.50
C GLY A 581 -22.47 24.88 25.54
N VAL A 582 -22.81 24.73 24.27
CA VAL A 582 -22.62 25.75 23.23
C VAL A 582 -23.92 26.50 22.94
N ALA A 583 -23.80 27.76 22.53
CA ALA A 583 -24.95 28.63 22.25
C ALA A 583 -25.67 28.32 20.93
N HIS A 584 -25.08 27.47 20.07
CA HIS A 584 -25.66 27.05 18.80
C HIS A 584 -26.43 25.71 18.95
N ILE A 585 -27.24 25.38 17.95
CA ILE A 585 -27.97 24.11 17.89
C ILE A 585 -27.01 23.05 17.33
N GLU A 586 -26.95 21.91 17.99
CA GLU A 586 -26.22 20.72 17.55
C GLU A 586 -27.22 19.61 17.19
N CYS A 587 -26.85 18.74 16.26
CA CYS A 587 -27.59 17.53 15.95
C CYS A 587 -26.92 16.35 16.63
N VAL A 588 -27.66 15.58 17.42
CA VAL A 588 -27.22 14.23 17.78
C VAL A 588 -27.91 13.23 16.87
N HIS A 589 -27.14 12.30 16.31
CA HIS A 589 -27.68 11.10 15.70
C HIS A 589 -26.93 9.87 16.18
N PHE A 590 -27.62 8.74 16.23
CA PHE A 590 -27.08 7.48 16.72
C PHE A 590 -27.86 6.31 16.12
N TRP A 591 -27.22 5.16 16.04
CA TRP A 591 -27.86 3.93 15.60
C TRP A 591 -28.33 3.12 16.80
N TYR A 592 -29.48 2.46 16.67
CA TYR A 592 -30.03 1.59 17.69
C TYR A 592 -30.67 0.34 17.09
N HIS A 593 -30.63 -0.75 17.85
CA HIS A 593 -31.18 -2.04 17.49
C HIS A 593 -32.05 -2.55 18.63
N THR A 594 -33.26 -3.04 18.34
CA THR A 594 -34.14 -3.63 19.35
C THR A 594 -34.53 -5.04 18.93
N ARG A 595 -34.49 -5.99 19.87
CA ARG A 595 -34.91 -7.37 19.58
C ARG A 595 -35.76 -7.98 20.68
N GLY A 596 -36.71 -8.79 20.22
CA GLY A 596 -37.58 -9.66 21.02
C GLY A 596 -38.93 -9.02 21.31
N ASP A 597 -39.86 -9.84 21.78
CA ASP A 597 -41.22 -9.38 22.06
C ASP A 597 -41.24 -8.57 23.36
N ASN A 598 -41.70 -7.32 23.27
CA ASN A 598 -41.80 -6.37 24.38
C ASN A 598 -40.44 -6.04 25.04
N PRO A 599 -39.48 -5.48 24.26
CA PRO A 599 -38.10 -5.29 24.71
C PRO A 599 -37.91 -4.11 25.67
N GLY A 600 -38.95 -3.35 25.97
CA GLY A 600 -38.84 -2.13 26.76
C GLY A 600 -38.89 -0.86 25.91
N THR A 601 -38.56 0.26 26.53
CA THR A 601 -38.52 1.58 25.87
C THR A 601 -37.11 2.17 25.97
N LEU A 602 -36.52 2.50 24.82
CA LEU A 602 -35.33 3.35 24.74
C LEU A 602 -35.77 4.81 24.76
N THR A 603 -35.26 5.58 25.72
CA THR A 603 -35.48 7.03 25.79
C THR A 603 -34.16 7.75 25.91
N VAL A 604 -33.94 8.73 25.03
CA VAL A 604 -32.74 9.56 25.09
C VAL A 604 -33.08 10.90 25.72
N TYR A 605 -32.29 11.29 26.70
CA TYR A 605 -32.43 12.53 27.44
C TYR A 605 -31.20 13.40 27.30
N LYS A 606 -31.44 14.70 27.25
CA LYS A 606 -30.45 15.72 27.56
C LYS A 606 -30.56 16.07 29.04
N LYS A 607 -29.49 15.89 29.81
CA LYS A 607 -29.46 16.24 31.24
C LYS A 607 -28.44 17.35 31.49
N PRO A 608 -28.87 18.60 31.72
CA PRO A 608 -27.98 19.65 32.23
C PRO A 608 -27.38 19.23 33.57
N VAL A 609 -26.12 19.60 33.84
CA VAL A 609 -25.47 19.34 35.14
C VAL A 609 -26.26 20.02 36.27
N LYS A 610 -26.85 21.19 35.98
CA LYS A 610 -27.74 21.94 36.87
C LYS A 610 -29.14 22.05 36.26
N GLY A 611 -29.98 21.04 36.45
CA GLY A 611 -31.37 21.07 35.97
C GLY A 611 -32.05 19.71 35.93
N GLY A 612 -33.29 19.70 35.44
CA GLY A 612 -34.01 18.47 35.12
C GLY A 612 -33.62 17.92 33.75
N LYS A 613 -33.79 16.61 33.54
CA LYS A 613 -33.58 15.97 32.23
C LYS A 613 -34.71 16.30 31.26
N THR A 614 -34.37 16.57 29.99
CA THR A 614 -35.32 16.84 28.90
C THR A 614 -35.28 15.69 27.90
N LYS A 615 -36.45 15.17 27.53
CA LYS A 615 -36.56 14.06 26.56
C LYS A 615 -36.26 14.57 25.16
N LEU A 616 -35.36 13.88 24.45
CA LEU A 616 -34.96 14.16 23.07
C LEU A 616 -35.57 13.17 22.08
N PHE A 617 -35.54 11.89 22.42
CA PHE A 617 -36.00 10.79 21.56
C PHE A 617 -36.63 9.68 22.40
N THR A 618 -37.57 8.93 21.82
CA THR A 618 -38.12 7.73 22.43
C THR A 618 -38.54 6.71 21.38
N SER A 619 -38.19 5.44 21.59
CA SER A 619 -38.67 4.31 20.80
C SER A 619 -39.09 3.18 21.74
N SER A 620 -40.28 2.61 21.50
CA SER A 620 -40.86 1.47 22.22
C SER A 620 -41.20 0.31 21.29
N LEU A 621 -40.78 0.41 20.03
CA LEU A 621 -41.14 -0.55 18.99
C LEU A 621 -40.18 -1.76 19.04
N SER A 622 -40.75 -2.96 18.94
CA SER A 622 -40.01 -4.17 18.56
C SER A 622 -39.77 -4.11 17.06
N GLN A 623 -38.64 -3.58 16.61
CA GLN A 623 -38.41 -3.23 15.20
C GLN A 623 -37.65 -4.29 14.39
N GLY A 624 -37.63 -5.54 14.84
CA GLY A 624 -37.11 -6.66 14.05
C GLY A 624 -35.62 -6.87 14.25
N HIS A 625 -34.87 -7.07 13.16
CA HIS A 625 -33.46 -7.49 13.19
C HIS A 625 -32.49 -6.44 12.64
N MET A 626 -32.94 -5.19 12.43
CA MET A 626 -32.17 -4.16 11.72
C MET A 626 -31.75 -3.00 12.63
N TRP A 627 -30.72 -2.27 12.21
CA TRP A 627 -30.28 -1.03 12.84
C TRP A 627 -31.12 0.16 12.34
N HIS A 628 -31.52 1.04 13.26
CA HIS A 628 -32.29 2.24 12.98
C HIS A 628 -31.57 3.48 13.47
N ILE A 629 -31.74 4.60 12.77
CA ILE A 629 -31.17 5.87 13.18
C ILE A 629 -32.16 6.65 14.06
N GLY A 630 -31.68 7.15 15.18
CA GLY A 630 -32.35 8.16 16.00
C GLY A 630 -31.67 9.51 15.80
N MET A 631 -32.44 10.59 15.67
CA MET A 631 -31.91 11.96 15.50
C MET A 631 -32.66 12.93 16.42
N SER A 632 -31.96 13.93 16.97
CA SER A 632 -32.58 15.00 17.75
C SER A 632 -31.74 16.26 17.80
N ASP A 633 -32.39 17.42 17.74
CA ASP A 633 -31.74 18.71 17.96
C ASP A 633 -31.47 18.94 19.44
N ILE A 634 -30.27 19.41 19.72
CA ILE A 634 -29.80 19.77 21.06
C ILE A 634 -29.45 21.25 21.07
N SER A 635 -30.06 21.98 22.00
CA SER A 635 -29.66 23.35 22.33
C SER A 635 -29.55 23.47 23.84
N GLN A 636 -28.37 23.73 24.37
CA GLN A 636 -28.17 23.87 25.82
C GLN A 636 -27.08 24.87 26.14
N ASN A 637 -27.45 25.88 26.93
CA ASN A 637 -26.49 26.79 27.53
C ASN A 637 -25.95 26.18 28.84
N GLY A 638 -24.63 26.03 28.96
CA GLY A 638 -23.96 25.40 30.09
C GLY A 638 -23.91 23.87 30.05
N ASP A 639 -23.10 23.29 30.93
CA ASP A 639 -22.68 21.89 30.85
C ASP A 639 -23.82 20.87 30.96
N TRP A 640 -23.73 19.79 30.20
CA TRP A 640 -24.77 18.77 30.09
C TRP A 640 -24.22 17.39 29.70
N GLN A 641 -25.05 16.36 29.84
CA GLN A 641 -24.76 14.98 29.43
C GLN A 641 -25.91 14.41 28.59
N LEU A 642 -25.56 13.57 27.62
CA LEU A 642 -26.52 12.74 26.90
C LEU A 642 -26.75 11.44 27.71
N GLN A 643 -28.01 11.05 27.90
CA GLN A 643 -28.37 9.85 28.64
C GLN A 643 -29.27 8.94 27.81
N PHE A 644 -28.85 7.70 27.60
CA PHE A 644 -29.67 6.64 27.02
C PHE A 644 -30.27 5.82 28.17
N GLU A 645 -31.58 5.89 28.34
CA GLU A 645 -32.31 5.15 29.35
C GLU A 645 -33.11 4.02 28.68
N VAL A 646 -32.92 2.80 29.18
CA VAL A 646 -33.72 1.63 28.80
C VAL A 646 -34.56 1.22 29.99
N GLU A 647 -35.88 1.23 29.80
CA GLU A 647 -36.88 0.80 30.77
C GLU A 647 -37.39 -0.59 30.40
N GLY A 648 -37.30 -1.55 31.34
CA GLY A 648 -37.72 -2.93 31.11
C GLY A 648 -39.24 -3.07 31.02
N ALA A 649 -39.74 -3.82 30.03
CA ALA A 649 -41.17 -4.10 29.89
C ALA A 649 -41.56 -5.55 30.23
N GLY A 650 -40.61 -6.37 30.71
CA GLY A 650 -40.88 -7.75 31.14
C GLY A 650 -40.80 -8.81 30.04
N GLY A 651 -40.24 -8.49 28.87
CA GLY A 651 -39.96 -9.45 27.79
C GLY A 651 -38.87 -10.47 28.17
N LYS A 652 -38.82 -11.62 27.48
CA LYS A 652 -37.78 -12.65 27.70
C LYS A 652 -36.79 -12.66 26.55
N GLY A 653 -35.50 -12.70 26.88
CA GLY A 653 -34.42 -12.74 25.87
C GLY A 653 -34.35 -11.47 25.02
N THR A 654 -34.87 -10.36 25.54
CA THR A 654 -34.91 -9.07 24.85
C THR A 654 -33.66 -8.25 25.13
N TYR A 655 -33.30 -7.38 24.19
CA TYR A 655 -32.22 -6.41 24.35
C TYR A 655 -32.47 -5.16 23.51
N ILE A 656 -31.72 -4.11 23.85
CA ILE A 656 -31.59 -2.89 23.07
C ILE A 656 -30.09 -2.61 22.93
N ALA A 657 -29.61 -2.39 21.72
CA ALA A 657 -28.23 -1.98 21.47
C ALA A 657 -28.19 -0.58 20.85
N ILE A 658 -27.08 0.13 21.06
CA ILE A 658 -26.79 1.40 20.40
C ILE A 658 -25.37 1.38 19.84
N ASP A 659 -25.18 2.16 18.78
CA ASP A 659 -23.92 2.28 18.08
C ASP A 659 -23.79 3.66 17.41
N ASP A 660 -22.58 4.03 16.98
CA ASP A 660 -22.30 5.22 16.15
C ASP A 660 -22.98 6.51 16.65
N VAL A 661 -22.65 6.96 17.86
CA VAL A 661 -23.19 8.22 18.41
C VAL A 661 -22.40 9.40 17.89
N VAL A 662 -23.03 10.24 17.05
CA VAL A 662 -22.42 11.39 16.38
C VAL A 662 -23.10 12.69 16.79
N PHE A 663 -22.30 13.74 16.96
CA PHE A 663 -22.69 15.12 17.21
C PHE A 663 -22.19 16.00 16.08
N SER A 664 -23.10 16.75 15.47
CA SER A 664 -22.80 17.68 14.39
C SER A 664 -23.15 19.12 14.83
N SER A 665 -22.37 20.10 14.40
CA SER A 665 -22.53 21.52 14.79
C SER A 665 -23.66 22.25 14.04
N HIS A 666 -24.57 21.52 13.41
CA HIS A 666 -25.73 22.02 12.68
C HIS A 666 -26.99 21.31 13.17
N SER A 667 -28.17 21.83 12.83
CA SER A 667 -29.44 21.16 13.13
C SER A 667 -29.59 19.84 12.37
N CYS A 668 -30.32 18.89 12.94
CA CYS A 668 -30.62 17.62 12.30
C CYS A 668 -31.45 17.83 11.03
N PRO A 669 -31.28 16.97 10.01
CA PRO A 669 -32.14 16.98 8.83
C PRO A 669 -33.61 16.83 9.24
N THR A 670 -34.46 17.73 8.76
CA THR A 670 -35.91 17.62 9.02
C THR A 670 -36.50 16.48 8.18
N SER A 671 -37.40 15.69 8.76
CA SER A 671 -38.10 14.63 8.04
C SER A 671 -38.95 15.23 6.90
N GLY A 672 -38.49 15.06 5.66
CA GLY A 672 -39.10 15.67 4.46
C GLY A 672 -38.33 16.84 3.85
N GLY A 673 -37.20 17.24 4.43
CA GLY A 673 -36.26 18.20 3.83
C GLY A 673 -35.43 17.58 2.69
N VAL A 674 -34.96 18.43 1.78
CA VAL A 674 -33.96 18.07 0.76
C VAL A 674 -32.60 17.93 1.45
N CYS A 675 -31.90 16.83 1.24
CA CYS A 675 -30.49 16.71 1.59
C CYS A 675 -29.65 17.27 0.44
N GLY A 676 -29.17 18.51 0.59
CA GLY A 676 -28.27 19.14 -0.38
C GLY A 676 -26.79 18.85 -0.12
N LEU A 677 -26.45 17.85 0.70
CA LEU A 677 -25.09 17.35 0.94
C LEU A 677 -24.05 18.31 1.55
N GLU A 678 -24.37 19.60 1.70
CA GLU A 678 -23.50 20.63 2.31
C GLU A 678 -23.20 20.41 3.80
N GLN A 679 -23.97 19.54 4.45
CA GLN A 679 -23.87 19.22 5.88
C GLN A 679 -23.70 17.69 6.08
N GLY A 680 -23.13 17.01 5.08
CA GLY A 680 -22.95 15.56 5.07
C GLY A 680 -24.14 14.81 4.47
N LEU A 681 -24.20 13.49 4.71
CA LEU A 681 -25.11 12.57 4.02
C LEU A 681 -26.56 12.57 4.54
N CYS A 682 -26.90 13.43 5.50
CA CYS A 682 -28.27 13.57 6.05
C CYS A 682 -28.93 12.26 6.52
N GLY A 683 -28.16 11.32 7.08
CA GLY A 683 -28.63 10.01 7.53
C GLY A 683 -28.57 8.90 6.49
N TRP A 684 -28.12 9.19 5.28
CA TRP A 684 -27.71 8.16 4.31
C TRP A 684 -26.30 7.67 4.65
N SER A 685 -26.00 6.43 4.31
CA SER A 685 -24.69 5.82 4.59
C SER A 685 -24.26 4.89 3.46
N ASN A 686 -22.95 4.82 3.23
CA ASN A 686 -22.33 3.74 2.46
C ASN A 686 -22.36 2.47 3.29
N THR A 687 -22.73 1.35 2.69
CA THR A 687 -22.69 0.05 3.38
C THR A 687 -21.26 -0.47 3.42
N GLN A 688 -20.86 -1.05 4.54
CA GLN A 688 -19.53 -1.65 4.69
C GLN A 688 -19.50 -3.14 4.31
N SER A 689 -20.62 -3.68 3.80
CA SER A 689 -20.74 -5.10 3.46
C SER A 689 -20.08 -5.44 2.11
N PRO A 690 -18.99 -6.22 2.09
CA PRO A 690 -18.26 -6.55 0.86
C PRO A 690 -19.03 -7.52 -0.06
N TYR A 691 -20.19 -8.03 0.39
CA TYR A 691 -21.01 -8.98 -0.38
C TYR A 691 -21.98 -8.31 -1.34
N VAL A 692 -22.37 -7.07 -1.04
CA VAL A 692 -23.32 -6.28 -1.84
C VAL A 692 -22.68 -5.03 -2.42
N ASP A 693 -21.55 -4.61 -1.84
CA ASP A 693 -20.83 -3.41 -2.24
C ASP A 693 -19.35 -3.70 -2.50
N HIS A 694 -18.81 -3.05 -3.52
CA HIS A 694 -17.42 -3.15 -3.94
C HIS A 694 -16.70 -1.79 -4.02
N LEU A 695 -17.45 -0.69 -3.97
CA LEU A 695 -16.96 0.69 -4.10
C LEU A 695 -17.84 1.61 -3.27
N ASP A 696 -17.27 2.61 -2.62
CA ASP A 696 -18.09 3.59 -1.92
C ASP A 696 -18.48 4.80 -2.80
N TRP A 697 -19.64 5.40 -2.50
CA TRP A 697 -19.96 6.74 -3.00
C TRP A 697 -19.13 7.80 -2.27
N GLU A 698 -18.66 8.79 -3.02
CA GLU A 698 -17.79 9.85 -2.51
C GLU A 698 -18.47 11.21 -2.42
N LEU A 699 -18.33 11.86 -1.27
CA LEU A 699 -18.77 13.23 -1.05
C LEU A 699 -17.61 14.19 -1.35
N SER A 700 -17.77 15.07 -2.34
CA SER A 700 -16.72 16.01 -2.75
C SER A 700 -17.31 17.28 -3.36
N SER A 701 -16.45 18.23 -3.70
CA SER A 701 -16.81 19.44 -4.44
C SER A 701 -15.78 19.71 -5.54
N LEU A 702 -16.15 20.52 -6.53
CA LEU A 702 -15.27 20.83 -7.66
C LEU A 702 -13.98 21.53 -7.22
N LEU A 703 -14.02 22.32 -6.15
CA LEU A 703 -12.85 23.04 -5.63
C LEU A 703 -11.76 22.10 -5.09
N PHE A 704 -12.16 21.01 -4.43
CA PHE A 704 -11.23 20.09 -3.78
C PHE A 704 -10.94 18.84 -4.62
N GLU A 705 -11.80 18.53 -5.59
CA GLU A 705 -11.64 17.36 -6.46
C GLU A 705 -10.60 17.63 -7.55
N THR A 706 -9.50 16.86 -7.50
CA THR A 706 -8.35 17.03 -8.42
C THR A 706 -8.01 15.76 -9.19
N HIS A 707 -8.58 14.61 -8.80
CA HIS A 707 -8.18 13.30 -9.28
C HIS A 707 -9.23 12.68 -10.21
N TYR A 708 -10.52 12.86 -9.90
CA TYR A 708 -11.61 12.25 -10.63
C TYR A 708 -12.39 13.27 -11.48
N PRO A 709 -13.02 12.83 -12.58
CA PRO A 709 -13.92 13.68 -13.33
C PRO A 709 -15.20 13.97 -12.53
N THR A 710 -15.61 15.23 -12.51
CA THR A 710 -16.76 15.73 -11.72
C THR A 710 -17.79 16.46 -12.57
N PRO A 711 -19.01 16.68 -12.03
CA PRO A 711 -19.91 17.70 -12.55
C PRO A 711 -19.26 19.09 -12.51
N PRO A 712 -19.56 19.97 -13.49
CA PRO A 712 -18.96 21.30 -13.58
C PRO A 712 -19.42 22.31 -12.51
N TYR A 713 -20.44 21.96 -11.73
CA TYR A 713 -20.98 22.71 -10.61
C TYR A 713 -21.88 21.78 -9.79
N ASP A 714 -21.95 21.99 -8.48
CA ASP A 714 -22.97 21.38 -7.62
C ASP A 714 -24.37 21.96 -7.94
N HIS A 715 -25.43 21.21 -7.69
CA HIS A 715 -26.79 21.67 -7.96
C HIS A 715 -27.35 22.58 -6.85
N THR A 716 -26.98 22.36 -5.59
CA THR A 716 -27.51 23.06 -4.42
C THR A 716 -27.15 24.55 -4.39
N LEU A 717 -25.85 24.84 -4.44
CA LEU A 717 -25.25 26.18 -4.40
C LEU A 717 -24.88 26.71 -5.80
N GLY A 718 -24.79 25.85 -6.81
CA GLY A 718 -24.51 26.26 -8.19
C GLY A 718 -23.10 26.81 -8.40
N ASN A 719 -22.14 26.41 -7.56
CA ASN A 719 -20.77 26.89 -7.60
C ASN A 719 -19.75 25.79 -7.28
N GLU A 720 -18.47 26.12 -7.34
CA GLU A 720 -17.37 25.15 -7.16
C GLU A 720 -17.20 24.62 -5.72
N ARG A 721 -17.82 25.28 -4.72
CA ARG A 721 -17.74 24.89 -3.31
C ARG A 721 -18.85 23.96 -2.86
N GLY A 722 -19.95 23.90 -3.61
CA GLY A 722 -21.06 23.05 -3.25
C GLY A 722 -20.71 21.58 -3.41
N HIS A 723 -21.32 20.75 -2.57
CA HIS A 723 -21.00 19.34 -2.43
C HIS A 723 -21.99 18.49 -3.19
N PHE A 724 -21.46 17.49 -3.90
CA PHE A 724 -22.26 16.47 -4.55
C PHE A 724 -21.70 15.10 -4.18
N LEU A 725 -22.54 14.09 -4.32
CA LEU A 725 -22.14 12.70 -4.16
C LEU A 725 -21.84 12.14 -5.54
N PHE A 726 -20.70 11.50 -5.73
CA PHE A 726 -20.37 10.91 -7.02
C PHE A 726 -19.71 9.55 -6.86
N LEU A 727 -19.78 8.74 -7.90
CA LEU A 727 -19.07 7.49 -7.98
C LEU A 727 -17.74 7.74 -8.71
N PRO A 728 -16.59 7.65 -8.03
CA PRO A 728 -15.29 7.91 -8.64
C PRO A 728 -15.01 6.99 -9.82
N ASN A 729 -14.55 7.58 -10.93
CA ASN A 729 -14.23 6.84 -12.13
C ASN A 729 -12.73 6.86 -12.41
N THR A 730 -12.13 5.66 -12.50
CA THR A 730 -10.73 5.44 -12.86
C THR A 730 -10.59 4.23 -13.76
N LEU A 731 -9.53 4.22 -14.57
CA LEU A 731 -9.14 3.07 -15.40
C LEU A 731 -8.47 1.93 -14.61
N ARG A 732 -8.30 2.09 -13.29
CA ARG A 732 -7.52 1.18 -12.45
C ARG A 732 -8.36 0.07 -11.83
N ASP A 733 -9.61 0.35 -11.53
CA ASP A 733 -10.53 -0.68 -11.03
C ASP A 733 -11.34 -1.29 -12.17
N THR A 734 -11.89 -2.48 -11.92
CA THR A 734 -12.73 -3.17 -12.88
C THR A 734 -14.03 -2.42 -13.15
N ALA A 735 -14.25 -2.02 -14.40
CA ALA A 735 -15.52 -1.48 -14.87
C ALA A 735 -16.68 -2.44 -14.51
N GLY A 736 -17.80 -1.89 -14.05
CA GLY A 736 -18.97 -2.66 -13.64
C GLY A 736 -19.04 -3.04 -12.15
N GLN A 737 -18.05 -2.65 -11.33
CA GLN A 737 -18.23 -2.67 -9.87
C GLN A 737 -19.33 -1.70 -9.44
N ASN A 738 -20.03 -2.08 -8.37
CA ASN A 738 -21.18 -1.35 -7.85
C ASN A 738 -20.87 -0.68 -6.50
N ALA A 739 -21.65 0.36 -6.20
CA ALA A 739 -21.64 1.15 -4.97
C ALA A 739 -23.05 1.31 -4.40
N TRP A 740 -23.26 1.01 -3.12
CA TRP A 740 -24.58 1.06 -2.47
C TRP A 740 -24.66 2.18 -1.43
N LEU A 741 -25.50 3.18 -1.73
CA LEU A 741 -25.90 4.19 -0.74
C LEU A 741 -27.29 3.86 -0.18
N LEU A 742 -27.38 3.72 1.15
CA LEU A 742 -28.59 3.31 1.85
C LEU A 742 -29.28 4.51 2.53
N SER A 743 -30.60 4.57 2.42
CA SER A 743 -31.40 5.48 3.25
C SER A 743 -31.61 4.90 4.65
N PRO A 744 -32.05 5.72 5.63
CA PRO A 744 -32.65 5.21 6.86
C PRO A 744 -33.79 4.22 6.58
N HIS A 745 -34.04 3.31 7.51
CA HIS A 745 -35.22 2.44 7.48
C HIS A 745 -36.51 3.26 7.58
N LEU A 746 -37.40 3.11 6.59
CA LEU A 746 -38.66 3.83 6.47
C LEU A 746 -39.85 2.91 6.79
N PRO A 747 -40.87 3.42 7.51
CA PRO A 747 -42.01 2.61 7.90
C PRO A 747 -42.85 2.19 6.69
N PRO A 748 -43.67 1.12 6.81
CA PRO A 748 -44.62 0.72 5.79
C PRO A 748 -45.45 1.89 5.28
N THR A 749 -45.62 1.97 3.96
CA THR A 749 -46.22 3.14 3.31
C THR A 749 -47.10 2.73 2.14
N LYS A 750 -48.22 3.43 1.98
CA LYS A 750 -49.04 3.34 0.76
C LYS A 750 -48.55 4.29 -0.35
N GLY A 751 -47.53 5.10 -0.06
CA GLY A 751 -46.95 6.07 -0.99
C GLY A 751 -45.87 6.90 -0.32
N THR A 752 -44.66 6.87 -0.87
CA THR A 752 -43.54 7.72 -0.47
C THR A 752 -42.99 8.37 -1.73
N CYS A 753 -42.91 9.69 -1.72
CA CYS A 753 -42.33 10.44 -2.83
C CYS A 753 -40.84 10.62 -2.60
N LEU A 754 -40.02 9.90 -3.36
CA LEU A 754 -38.59 10.12 -3.47
C LEU A 754 -38.32 11.15 -4.58
N PHE A 755 -37.40 12.08 -4.35
CA PHE A 755 -36.86 12.95 -5.36
C PHE A 755 -35.34 13.08 -5.21
N PHE A 756 -34.63 13.28 -6.31
CA PHE A 756 -33.18 13.50 -6.34
C PHE A 756 -32.78 14.12 -7.68
N TRP A 757 -31.59 14.68 -7.74
CA TRP A 757 -30.94 15.12 -8.96
C TRP A 757 -29.83 14.16 -9.36
N GLY A 758 -29.72 13.87 -10.65
CA GLY A 758 -28.68 13.02 -11.21
C GLY A 758 -27.94 13.72 -12.35
N TYR A 759 -26.64 13.49 -12.41
CA TYR A 759 -25.74 13.95 -13.47
C TYR A 759 -25.03 12.75 -14.09
N GLN A 760 -25.23 12.55 -15.40
CA GLN A 760 -24.63 11.45 -16.14
C GLN A 760 -24.46 11.82 -17.63
N PRO A 761 -23.35 12.47 -18.01
CA PRO A 761 -23.16 13.08 -19.32
C PRO A 761 -22.92 12.05 -20.42
N VAL A 762 -22.32 10.90 -20.10
CA VAL A 762 -22.00 9.84 -21.05
C VAL A 762 -23.05 8.74 -20.94
N ALA A 763 -23.82 8.53 -22.00
CA ALA A 763 -24.81 7.46 -22.08
C ALA A 763 -24.14 6.08 -22.09
N ASP A 764 -24.76 5.12 -21.44
CA ASP A 764 -24.41 3.69 -21.38
C ASP A 764 -23.01 3.36 -20.83
N ASP A 765 -22.31 4.34 -20.26
CA ASP A 765 -21.01 4.13 -19.62
C ASP A 765 -21.17 3.69 -18.16
N SER A 766 -21.85 4.50 -17.35
CA SER A 766 -22.26 4.16 -15.98
C SER A 766 -23.75 3.83 -15.90
N LYS A 767 -24.19 3.21 -14.81
CA LYS A 767 -25.61 2.90 -14.59
C LYS A 767 -26.02 3.30 -13.18
N LEU A 768 -27.17 3.94 -13.02
CA LEU A 768 -27.80 4.16 -11.71
C LEU A 768 -29.05 3.31 -11.62
N VAL A 769 -29.18 2.53 -10.54
CA VAL A 769 -30.39 1.79 -10.22
C VAL A 769 -30.88 2.19 -8.85
N VAL A 770 -32.17 2.52 -8.75
CA VAL A 770 -32.83 2.82 -7.49
C VAL A 770 -33.66 1.61 -7.08
N TRP A 771 -33.36 1.05 -5.91
CA TRP A 771 -34.06 -0.10 -5.37
C TRP A 771 -34.90 0.26 -4.14
N ARG A 772 -35.98 -0.49 -3.96
CA ARG A 772 -36.64 -0.67 -2.67
C ARG A 772 -36.16 -1.99 -2.07
N LEU A 773 -35.44 -1.92 -0.95
CA LEU A 773 -35.05 -3.09 -0.17
C LEU A 773 -36.08 -3.33 0.94
N SER A 774 -36.71 -4.50 0.97
CA SER A 774 -37.65 -4.88 2.03
C SER A 774 -37.54 -6.38 2.32
N GLU A 775 -37.37 -6.75 3.60
CA GLU A 775 -37.13 -8.13 4.04
C GLU A 775 -35.97 -8.85 3.32
N GLY A 776 -34.92 -8.10 2.97
CA GLY A 776 -33.77 -8.63 2.23
C GLY A 776 -34.01 -8.84 0.72
N ALA A 777 -35.19 -8.51 0.20
CA ALA A 777 -35.48 -8.57 -1.22
C ALA A 777 -35.42 -7.17 -1.87
N THR A 778 -34.61 -7.04 -2.93
CA THR A 778 -34.51 -5.82 -3.73
C THR A 778 -35.60 -5.79 -4.81
N HIS A 779 -36.22 -4.62 -5.00
CA HIS A 779 -37.21 -4.38 -6.05
C HIS A 779 -36.83 -3.13 -6.83
N GLU A 780 -36.63 -3.27 -8.14
CA GLU A 780 -36.20 -2.17 -9.00
C GLU A 780 -37.31 -1.13 -9.11
N LEU A 781 -36.98 0.13 -8.86
CA LEU A 781 -37.90 1.26 -8.99
C LEU A 781 -37.57 2.12 -10.23
N LEU A 782 -36.28 2.26 -10.52
CA LEU A 782 -35.76 3.03 -11.64
C LEU A 782 -34.40 2.46 -12.05
N SER A 783 -34.15 2.37 -13.35
CA SER A 783 -32.84 2.06 -13.92
C SER A 783 -32.52 3.09 -15.00
N LEU A 784 -31.40 3.80 -14.84
CA LEU A 784 -30.92 4.84 -15.74
C LEU A 784 -29.55 4.44 -16.31
N SER A 785 -29.43 4.53 -17.64
CA SER A 785 -28.14 4.50 -18.35
C SER A 785 -27.80 5.83 -19.01
N HIS A 786 -28.64 6.86 -18.83
CA HIS A 786 -28.38 8.21 -19.29
C HIS A 786 -29.24 9.24 -18.52
N ALA A 787 -28.61 10.16 -17.81
CA ALA A 787 -29.29 11.30 -17.16
C ALA A 787 -29.15 12.62 -17.94
N GLY A 788 -28.12 12.74 -18.80
CA GLY A 788 -27.86 13.92 -19.61
C GLY A 788 -26.61 14.70 -19.15
N GLY A 789 -26.14 15.62 -20.01
CA GLY A 789 -24.97 16.47 -19.73
C GLY A 789 -25.20 17.62 -18.75
N ASN A 790 -26.43 17.78 -18.24
CA ASN A 790 -26.83 18.72 -17.22
C ASN A 790 -27.57 17.97 -16.11
N TRP A 791 -27.63 18.53 -14.91
CA TRP A 791 -28.42 17.99 -13.80
C TRP A 791 -29.88 17.78 -14.17
N ARG A 792 -30.41 16.58 -13.89
CA ARG A 792 -31.81 16.22 -14.15
C ARG A 792 -32.47 15.72 -12.88
N SER A 793 -33.68 16.21 -12.61
CA SER A 793 -34.46 15.75 -11.46
C SER A 793 -35.27 14.51 -11.78
N PHE A 794 -35.39 13.64 -10.78
CA PHE A 794 -36.18 12.43 -10.82
C PHE A 794 -37.15 12.41 -9.64
N ARG A 795 -38.35 11.86 -9.86
CA ARG A 795 -39.37 11.69 -8.83
C ARG A 795 -39.95 10.28 -8.94
N ILE A 796 -39.91 9.52 -7.86
CA ILE A 796 -40.31 8.12 -7.82
C ILE A 796 -41.33 7.93 -6.71
N ASN A 797 -42.44 7.27 -7.02
CA ASN A 797 -43.41 6.86 -6.02
C ASN A 797 -43.10 5.45 -5.52
N ILE A 798 -42.90 5.31 -4.22
CA ILE A 798 -42.53 4.05 -3.57
C ILE A 798 -43.69 3.59 -2.70
N THR A 799 -44.08 2.32 -2.83
CA THR A 799 -45.05 1.70 -1.94
C THR A 799 -44.40 0.51 -1.26
N SER A 800 -44.76 0.23 -0.01
CA SER A 800 -44.27 -0.93 0.72
C SER A 800 -45.24 -1.33 1.82
N GLU A 801 -45.60 -2.61 1.88
CA GLU A 801 -46.44 -3.14 2.96
C GLU A 801 -45.66 -3.41 4.24
N LYS A 802 -44.33 -3.41 4.13
CA LYS A 802 -43.40 -3.67 5.22
C LYS A 802 -42.40 -2.52 5.30
N GLU A 803 -41.63 -2.50 6.38
CA GLU A 803 -40.51 -1.58 6.48
C GLU A 803 -39.56 -1.77 5.30
N TYR A 804 -38.97 -0.68 4.83
CA TYR A 804 -38.12 -0.69 3.64
C TYR A 804 -37.01 0.37 3.71
N GLN A 805 -35.97 0.17 2.91
CA GLN A 805 -34.94 1.17 2.62
C GLN A 805 -34.95 1.51 1.13
N ILE A 806 -34.47 2.71 0.82
CA ILE A 806 -34.16 3.16 -0.53
C ILE A 806 -32.67 2.93 -0.74
N VAL A 807 -32.30 2.31 -1.85
CA VAL A 807 -30.91 2.05 -2.22
C VAL A 807 -30.60 2.76 -3.53
N PHE A 808 -29.56 3.58 -3.55
CA PHE A 808 -28.94 4.04 -4.78
C PHE A 808 -27.76 3.13 -5.10
N GLU A 809 -27.93 2.27 -6.11
CA GLU A 809 -26.87 1.43 -6.62
C GLU A 809 -26.26 2.08 -7.88
N GLY A 810 -25.02 2.54 -7.76
CA GLY A 810 -24.25 3.07 -8.89
C GLY A 810 -23.33 1.99 -9.45
N PHE A 811 -23.28 1.81 -10.76
CA PHE A 811 -22.30 0.98 -11.45
C PHE A 811 -21.28 1.86 -12.14
N LYS A 812 -20.00 1.63 -11.84
CA LYS A 812 -18.86 2.36 -12.41
C LYS A 812 -18.75 2.11 -13.90
N GLY A 813 -18.64 3.21 -14.65
CA GLY A 813 -18.34 3.20 -16.09
C GLY A 813 -16.84 3.35 -16.38
N ALA A 814 -16.45 3.46 -17.65
CA ALA A 814 -15.04 3.57 -18.07
C ALA A 814 -14.58 5.01 -18.33
N LYS A 815 -15.50 5.94 -18.62
CA LYS A 815 -15.16 7.32 -19.07
C LYS A 815 -16.08 8.44 -18.57
N GLY A 816 -17.24 8.11 -18.03
CA GLY A 816 -18.31 9.02 -17.64
C GLY A 816 -18.39 9.23 -16.13
N VAL A 817 -19.01 10.34 -15.73
CA VAL A 817 -19.29 10.68 -14.33
C VAL A 817 -20.70 10.20 -13.99
N LEU A 818 -20.88 9.63 -12.81
CA LEU A 818 -22.19 9.44 -12.20
C LEU A 818 -22.21 10.21 -10.88
N ALA A 819 -23.04 11.24 -10.80
CA ALA A 819 -23.21 12.03 -9.59
C ALA A 819 -24.68 12.21 -9.24
N LEU A 820 -24.93 12.34 -7.93
CA LEU A 820 -26.20 12.54 -7.27
C LEU A 820 -26.12 13.80 -6.41
N ASP A 821 -27.24 14.49 -6.33
CA ASP A 821 -27.36 15.67 -5.48
C ASP A 821 -28.82 15.87 -5.06
N ASP A 822 -29.04 16.67 -4.02
CA ASP A 822 -30.35 17.16 -3.61
C ASP A 822 -31.42 16.05 -3.49
N PHE A 823 -31.09 14.97 -2.77
CA PHE A 823 -32.01 13.86 -2.57
C PHE A 823 -32.88 14.04 -1.32
N GLY A 824 -34.15 13.66 -1.41
CA GLY A 824 -35.07 13.70 -0.29
C GLY A 824 -36.32 12.86 -0.51
N TYR A 825 -37.02 12.56 0.58
CA TYR A 825 -38.21 11.73 0.54
C TYR A 825 -39.30 12.23 1.49
N THR A 826 -40.56 12.02 1.12
CA THR A 826 -41.72 12.31 1.97
C THR A 826 -42.60 11.07 2.09
N VAL A 827 -42.63 10.47 3.28
CA VAL A 827 -43.42 9.27 3.58
C VAL A 827 -44.91 9.63 3.72
N GLY A 828 -45.78 8.77 3.21
CA GLY A 828 -47.24 8.94 3.27
C GLY A 828 -47.82 9.84 2.17
N VAL A 829 -46.99 10.37 1.27
CA VAL A 829 -47.39 11.24 0.17
C VAL A 829 -46.91 10.62 -1.15
N ASN A 830 -47.83 10.37 -2.07
CA ASN A 830 -47.47 10.08 -3.46
C ASN A 830 -46.94 11.36 -4.11
N CYS A 831 -45.95 11.27 -5.00
CA CYS A 831 -45.50 12.43 -5.77
C CYS A 831 -46.69 13.08 -6.51
N LYS A 832 -47.02 14.34 -6.20
CA LYS A 832 -48.07 15.08 -6.90
C LYS A 832 -47.71 15.19 -8.38
N GLY A 833 -48.68 14.86 -9.24
CA GLY A 833 -48.47 14.57 -10.66
C GLY A 833 -47.77 15.68 -11.44
N GLU A 834 -46.55 15.39 -11.86
CA GLU A 834 -46.21 15.37 -13.28
C GLU A 834 -45.77 13.94 -13.59
N GLN A 835 -46.43 13.35 -14.57
CA GLN A 835 -45.99 12.07 -15.11
C GLN A 835 -44.55 12.22 -15.59
N ILE A 836 -43.66 11.32 -15.12
CA ILE A 836 -42.70 10.71 -16.03
C ILE A 836 -43.52 10.30 -17.24
N ASP A 837 -43.12 10.77 -18.42
CA ASP A 837 -43.67 10.45 -19.73
C ASP A 837 -43.75 8.93 -19.91
N HIS A 838 -44.74 8.30 -19.28
CA HIS A 838 -45.38 7.14 -19.81
C HIS A 838 -46.11 7.68 -21.01
N THR A 839 -45.48 7.49 -22.16
CA THR A 839 -46.20 7.00 -23.33
C THR A 839 -46.96 5.73 -22.91
N THR A 840 -48.06 5.88 -22.15
CA THR A 840 -49.26 5.15 -22.49
C THR A 840 -49.68 5.68 -23.85
N SER A 841 -49.04 5.12 -24.88
CA SER A 841 -49.81 4.76 -26.06
C SER A 841 -51.08 4.09 -25.53
N PRO A 842 -52.28 4.46 -26.02
CA PRO A 842 -53.45 3.65 -25.74
C PRO A 842 -53.07 2.21 -26.09
N SER A 843 -53.62 1.23 -25.36
CA SER A 843 -53.69 -0.14 -25.87
C SER A 843 -54.47 -0.12 -27.19
N ARG A 844 -53.77 0.25 -28.26
CA ARG A 844 -54.11 -0.08 -29.63
C ARG A 844 -53.57 -1.47 -29.80
N ASP A 845 -54.52 -2.37 -29.88
CA ASP A 845 -54.38 -3.72 -30.38
C ASP A 845 -53.52 -3.71 -31.66
N TYR A 846 -52.24 -4.04 -31.53
CA TYR A 846 -51.30 -4.15 -32.66
C TYR A 846 -51.39 -5.53 -33.35
N THR A 847 -52.48 -6.26 -33.15
CA THR A 847 -52.83 -7.42 -33.99
C THR A 847 -53.23 -7.02 -35.41
N GLY A 848 -53.47 -5.73 -35.69
CA GLY A 848 -53.81 -5.22 -37.03
C GLY A 848 -52.62 -4.75 -37.89
N GLU A 849 -51.62 -4.07 -37.33
CA GLU A 849 -50.52 -3.47 -38.10
C GLU A 849 -49.30 -4.37 -38.26
N THR A 850 -49.00 -5.27 -37.32
CA THR A 850 -47.97 -6.31 -37.52
C THR A 850 -48.46 -7.37 -38.51
N VAL A 851 -49.76 -7.66 -38.54
CA VAL A 851 -50.37 -8.51 -39.58
C VAL A 851 -50.38 -7.79 -40.93
N ALA A 852 -50.64 -6.48 -40.99
CA ALA A 852 -50.57 -5.73 -42.25
C ALA A 852 -49.15 -5.60 -42.78
N ILE A 853 -48.12 -5.38 -41.95
CA ILE A 853 -46.72 -5.29 -42.39
C ILE A 853 -46.18 -6.68 -42.76
N VAL A 854 -46.53 -7.74 -42.02
CA VAL A 854 -46.15 -9.11 -42.38
C VAL A 854 -46.90 -9.57 -43.64
N ILE A 855 -48.18 -9.24 -43.82
CA ILE A 855 -48.92 -9.53 -45.05
C ILE A 855 -48.40 -8.67 -46.22
N VAL A 856 -48.07 -7.40 -46.02
CA VAL A 856 -47.50 -6.54 -47.08
C VAL A 856 -46.09 -6.98 -47.45
N THR A 857 -45.25 -7.39 -46.49
CA THR A 857 -43.93 -7.94 -46.78
C THR A 857 -44.02 -9.33 -47.43
N ILE A 858 -44.93 -10.20 -47.00
CA ILE A 858 -45.21 -11.48 -47.68
C ILE A 858 -45.79 -11.23 -49.08
N LEU A 859 -46.70 -10.27 -49.26
CA LEU A 859 -47.25 -9.91 -50.58
C LEU A 859 -46.19 -9.26 -51.48
N LEU A 860 -45.26 -8.47 -50.94
CA LEU A 860 -44.13 -7.90 -51.68
C LEU A 860 -43.10 -8.97 -52.04
N VAL A 861 -42.84 -9.94 -51.16
CA VAL A 861 -41.97 -11.09 -51.45
C VAL A 861 -42.64 -12.03 -52.46
N VAL A 862 -43.95 -12.30 -52.35
CA VAL A 862 -44.73 -13.08 -53.33
C VAL A 862 -44.85 -12.34 -54.65
N ALA A 863 -44.99 -11.01 -54.66
CA ALA A 863 -44.98 -10.20 -55.86
C ALA A 863 -43.58 -10.13 -56.49
N ALA A 864 -42.51 -10.06 -55.69
CA ALA A 864 -41.14 -10.11 -56.16
C ALA A 864 -40.79 -11.51 -56.71
N CYS A 865 -41.15 -12.59 -56.03
CA CYS A 865 -41.05 -13.96 -56.53
C CYS A 865 -41.94 -14.19 -57.75
N GLY A 866 -43.15 -13.61 -57.78
CA GLY A 866 -44.07 -13.65 -58.91
C GLY A 866 -43.56 -12.87 -60.12
N LEU A 867 -42.94 -11.71 -59.92
CA LEU A 867 -42.24 -10.93 -60.94
C LEU A 867 -40.96 -11.63 -61.39
N LEU A 868 -40.23 -12.30 -60.49
CA LEU A 868 -39.07 -13.12 -60.82
C LEU A 868 -39.50 -14.34 -61.64
N VAL A 869 -40.58 -15.03 -61.28
CA VAL A 869 -41.15 -16.15 -62.04
C VAL A 869 -41.78 -15.67 -63.35
N TYR A 870 -42.41 -14.51 -63.40
CA TYR A 870 -42.92 -13.89 -64.63
C TYR A 870 -41.77 -13.46 -65.54
N TYR A 871 -40.70 -12.88 -65.00
CA TYR A 871 -39.49 -12.51 -65.73
C TYR A 871 -38.75 -13.75 -66.22
N LEU A 872 -38.65 -14.81 -65.41
CA LEU A 872 -38.08 -16.11 -65.80
C LEU A 872 -38.97 -16.84 -66.81
N LYS A 873 -40.30 -16.79 -66.71
CA LYS A 873 -41.23 -17.34 -67.72
C LYS A 873 -41.25 -16.53 -69.02
N LYS A 874 -41.02 -15.22 -68.96
CA LYS A 874 -40.93 -14.33 -70.15
C LYS A 874 -39.56 -14.42 -70.81
N LYS A 875 -38.50 -14.64 -70.04
CA LYS A 875 -37.12 -14.88 -70.51
C LYS A 875 -36.93 -16.33 -71.00
N ALA A 876 -37.64 -17.32 -70.45
CA ALA A 876 -37.68 -18.70 -70.97
C ALA A 876 -38.52 -18.85 -72.26
N LYS A 877 -39.18 -17.78 -72.73
CA LYS A 877 -39.89 -17.75 -74.02
C LYS A 877 -39.24 -16.81 -75.05
N ALA A 878 -38.08 -16.24 -74.74
CA ALA A 878 -37.27 -15.42 -75.63
C ALA A 878 -35.77 -15.68 -75.35
N GLN A 879 -35.13 -16.49 -76.22
CA GLN A 879 -33.74 -17.01 -76.21
C GLN A 879 -33.68 -18.52 -75.84
N ASN A 880 -34.09 -19.47 -76.69
CA ASN A 880 -33.40 -19.90 -77.92
C ASN A 880 -32.26 -19.01 -78.45
N SER A 881 -31.10 -19.03 -77.77
CA SER A 881 -29.75 -19.16 -78.37
C SER A 881 -28.64 -18.82 -77.36
N SER A 882 -27.64 -19.70 -77.28
CA SER A 882 -26.24 -19.56 -76.81
C SER A 882 -25.88 -19.13 -75.36
N SER A 883 -25.40 -20.15 -74.62
CA SER A 883 -24.13 -20.30 -73.86
C SER A 883 -23.76 -19.48 -72.59
N SER A 884 -23.46 -20.29 -71.56
CA SER A 884 -22.41 -20.26 -70.51
C SER A 884 -22.52 -19.33 -69.29
N ALA A 885 -22.80 -19.92 -68.12
CA ALA A 885 -21.91 -20.03 -66.94
C ALA A 885 -22.74 -20.33 -65.68
N ASP A 886 -22.58 -21.52 -65.09
CA ASP A 886 -23.34 -22.02 -63.94
C ASP A 886 -22.57 -21.82 -62.61
N ASN A 887 -23.17 -21.01 -61.74
CA ASN A 887 -23.72 -21.32 -60.41
C ASN A 887 -22.99 -22.14 -59.32
N THR A 888 -23.33 -21.65 -58.11
CA THR A 888 -23.63 -22.34 -56.83
C THR A 888 -22.52 -22.68 -55.85
N GLY A 889 -22.77 -22.24 -54.61
CA GLY A 889 -22.22 -22.82 -53.40
C GLY A 889 -23.23 -23.72 -52.67
N PHE A 890 -22.77 -24.10 -51.48
CA PHE A 890 -23.48 -24.53 -50.28
C PHE A 890 -23.96 -25.98 -50.08
N THR A 891 -23.50 -26.45 -48.90
CA THR A 891 -24.16 -27.25 -47.85
C THR A 891 -24.31 -28.78 -47.96
N ASN A 892 -23.65 -29.41 -46.97
CA ASN A 892 -24.17 -30.29 -45.92
C ASN A 892 -25.08 -31.48 -46.25
N GLU A 893 -24.68 -32.60 -45.65
CA GLU A 893 -25.43 -33.63 -44.88
C GLU A 893 -24.68 -34.96 -45.10
N MET A 894 -24.50 -35.91 -44.18
CA MET A 894 -25.18 -36.29 -42.95
C MET A 894 -24.33 -37.40 -42.27
N TYR A 895 -24.44 -37.51 -40.94
CA TYR A 895 -24.37 -38.73 -40.09
C TYR A 895 -23.16 -39.71 -40.12
N ASP A 896 -22.42 -39.65 -39.01
CA ASP A 896 -22.03 -40.71 -38.07
C ASP A 896 -21.50 -42.07 -38.58
N SER A 897 -20.24 -42.39 -38.25
CA SER A 897 -19.88 -43.71 -37.71
C SER A 897 -18.55 -43.70 -36.94
N ARG A 898 -18.55 -44.52 -35.89
CA ARG A 898 -17.57 -44.71 -34.81
C ARG A 898 -16.20 -45.24 -35.24
N ASN A 899 -15.22 -44.97 -34.35
CA ASN A 899 -14.02 -45.77 -33.97
C ASN A 899 -13.08 -46.16 -35.13
N THR A 900 -11.76 -45.93 -35.10
CA THR A 900 -10.80 -46.40 -34.10
C THR A 900 -9.38 -46.03 -34.63
N LEU A 901 -8.42 -45.94 -33.71
CA LEU A 901 -6.98 -46.22 -33.88
C LEU A 901 -6.07 -45.21 -34.60
N LEU A 902 -5.29 -44.54 -33.74
CA LEU A 902 -3.89 -44.13 -33.89
C LEU A 902 -3.04 -44.98 -34.86
N MET A 903 -2.37 -44.31 -35.80
CA MET A 903 -0.90 -44.37 -35.99
C MET A 903 -0.42 -43.35 -37.03
N ARG A 904 0.64 -42.60 -36.65
CA ARG A 904 1.88 -42.20 -37.40
C ARG A 904 1.82 -42.03 -38.93
N GLU A 905 2.56 -41.14 -39.57
CA GLU A 905 3.38 -39.96 -39.29
C GLU A 905 3.87 -39.50 -40.70
N VAL A 906 4.28 -38.23 -40.87
CA VAL A 906 5.26 -37.75 -41.88
C VAL A 906 4.83 -37.65 -43.38
N ASN A 907 4.57 -36.44 -43.91
CA ASN A 907 5.57 -35.52 -44.53
C ASN A 907 5.01 -34.53 -45.60
N ARG A 908 5.59 -33.30 -45.60
CA ARG A 908 5.74 -32.28 -46.68
C ARG A 908 4.46 -31.54 -47.16
N GLY A 909 4.41 -30.21 -47.31
CA GLY A 909 5.38 -29.13 -47.09
C GLY A 909 4.93 -27.76 -47.68
N TRP A 910 5.26 -26.67 -46.96
CA TRP A 910 5.57 -25.27 -47.38
C TRP A 910 4.48 -24.38 -48.02
N PRO A 911 4.61 -23.01 -48.01
CA PRO A 911 5.58 -22.08 -47.36
C PRO A 911 4.90 -21.05 -46.40
N ASP A 912 5.56 -20.55 -45.34
CA ASP A 912 6.50 -19.39 -45.24
C ASP A 912 5.89 -18.05 -45.70
N TRP A 913 6.13 -16.86 -45.10
CA TRP A 913 7.35 -16.30 -44.48
C TRP A 913 6.99 -15.10 -43.56
N LEU A 914 7.36 -15.08 -42.26
CA LEU A 914 8.53 -14.41 -41.61
C LEU A 914 8.42 -12.87 -41.52
N LYS A 915 8.74 -12.14 -40.43
CA LYS A 915 9.53 -12.37 -39.19
C LYS A 915 9.28 -11.15 -38.26
N LEU A 916 9.00 -11.35 -36.95
CA LEU A 916 9.93 -11.27 -35.78
C LEU A 916 10.60 -9.88 -35.66
N THR A 917 10.32 -9.01 -34.69
CA THR A 917 10.62 -9.04 -33.23
C THR A 917 11.92 -9.70 -32.85
#